data_AF-A0A5C6DVC7-F1
#
_entry.id   AF-A0A5C6DVC7-F1
#
_cell.length_a   1.000
_cell.length_b   1.000
_cell.length_c   1.000
_cell.angle_alpha   90.00
_cell.angle_beta   90.00
_cell.angle_gamma   90.00
#
_symmetry.space_group_name_H-M   'P 1'
#
loop_
_entity.id
_entity.type
_entity.pdbx_description
1 polymer ?
#
loop_
_entity_poly.entity_id
_entity_poly.type
_entity_poly.pdbx_seq_one_letter_code
_entity_poly.pdbx_strand_id
1 'polypeptide(L)'
;MSRPFTHRTPICRFATALLLVAHCAFTAAVAASVEHDAKNPQLAFAARELEGAMKEAGQDDLQVTLSIQADASSPEAFQIRSAGPNRVEVIGSDSPGAMYGGLEIADRLRLKLPIQDQAGKPFIAKRGIKFNIPLDARTPSYDDTGDSAQNNIETMWDFEFWKAYLDDLARYRYNVLTFWSTHPFPSLIKLEEYPEIAMDDVYRVAVPLQPSFKNKLQDIDQNGDGHLSLEHDAKVLKLVKTMTIDEKIAHWQRVFQYANDRGIEIHWFCWNIFTFGATGHYGITEDQTNPITVEYTRQCVRQLLLTYPQIAGIGVTAGENSDRSTKGEHATENFIFNTFGRGIMDARKGQPGRQVRFIFRRHVTERDAVMDAFKGYTGGILDTSTKYAVAHMYSSRRPQEWETRIVAEGWPEHFKTWLNLRNDDIVMQRWGSPDFVREFIKWMPREHSPGFYMGSDGYVWARESVAKNPEMAGRLEVDKHWYQFRLWGQLAYNTDLGRDYWEATLAHRFPGVDAKALYDAWESVSEIVPQVNRAVWAPTDGDFAAEACAQRDGFLGVDDFHFARKPMVLTRVKDAPDPQCVSVTDWAKAVLSKKPVKGLTPLQVADNLDGFAATAQSALTALRQNANGNVELLETLNDIESMAFLGRYYADKTRGAAKLALFRESNRESKPFHAEAVAHFQDAVEEWRQYARVLTPQYKTQLLARTHFLDWNATLKEVENELAKVESEGDFPEVQFTNPTDGAQLAANSDLRVEVQASDRDGIKEVKLYLNGLLLDADKKARPAYAWSGSSDDLLKGLKTGVHQLAAVAEDMTGVKARQEIQISVGDVAKNAEANWKDEIHQVLLKDGDRMMAGDRIDLPRLECKVMFNTSGKLVVIDQNTGLLWGSFSKDEDDLSHFAEFKNGQFVTWRGTPEKPEVALWKSREQPEPGDHRLAITVGKRLIIYRETEGKLRTVVWMSPEPN
;
A
#
# COMPACT_ATOMS: atom_id res chain seq x y z
N MET A 1 74.99 27.89 84.15
CA MET A 1 74.61 29.07 84.95
C MET A 1 73.97 30.06 83.97
N SER A 2 72.75 30.59 84.05
CA SER A 2 71.65 30.59 85.04
C SER A 2 70.44 31.32 84.37
N ARG A 3 69.23 31.17 84.96
CA ARG A 3 67.97 31.99 84.93
C ARG A 3 68.13 33.53 84.61
N PRO A 4 67.08 34.38 84.41
CA PRO A 4 65.68 34.35 84.93
C PRO A 4 64.52 35.02 84.11
N PHE A 5 63.29 34.87 84.65
CA PHE A 5 62.01 35.63 84.65
C PHE A 5 61.64 36.87 83.77
N THR A 6 60.30 36.95 83.56
CA THR A 6 59.33 38.09 83.53
C THR A 6 58.97 38.93 82.27
N HIS A 7 57.64 39.00 82.05
CA HIS A 7 56.70 40.10 81.65
C HIS A 7 56.70 40.87 80.30
N ARG A 8 55.55 40.74 79.60
CA ARG A 8 54.58 41.74 79.01
C ARG A 8 55.01 42.94 78.11
N THR A 9 54.57 42.86 76.82
CA THR A 9 53.85 43.84 75.91
C THR A 9 54.38 45.28 75.63
N PRO A 10 53.97 46.01 74.54
CA PRO A 10 53.76 45.68 73.09
C PRO A 10 54.12 46.82 72.05
N ILE A 11 53.87 46.57 70.73
CA ILE A 11 53.45 47.47 69.57
C ILE A 11 54.36 47.63 68.30
N CYS A 12 53.75 47.24 67.13
CA CYS A 12 53.83 47.65 65.69
C CYS A 12 55.18 47.66 64.90
N ARG A 13 55.29 47.33 63.60
CA ARG A 13 54.36 47.21 62.43
C ARG A 13 54.94 46.25 61.34
N PHE A 14 54.07 45.83 60.41
CA PHE A 14 54.15 44.79 59.35
C PHE A 14 54.83 45.15 58.01
N ALA A 15 55.32 44.14 57.26
CA ALA A 15 55.07 43.84 55.81
C ALA A 15 55.89 42.59 55.36
N THR A 16 55.31 41.39 55.25
CA THR A 16 54.74 40.67 54.07
C THR A 16 55.74 40.13 53.02
N ALA A 17 56.00 38.81 53.08
CA ALA A 17 56.25 37.93 51.92
C ALA A 17 55.86 36.50 52.34
N LEU A 18 54.73 35.99 51.82
CA LEU A 18 54.20 34.66 52.11
C LEU A 18 54.68 33.66 51.05
N LEU A 19 55.39 32.62 51.48
CA LEU A 19 55.48 31.36 50.73
C LEU A 19 54.11 30.66 50.80
N LEU A 20 53.44 30.50 49.65
CA LEU A 20 52.29 29.62 49.52
C LEU A 20 52.77 28.16 49.46
N VAL A 21 52.56 27.41 50.53
CA VAL A 21 52.56 25.94 50.49
C VAL A 21 51.19 25.52 49.95
N ALA A 22 51.16 25.13 48.68
CA ALA A 22 49.98 24.55 48.03
C ALA A 22 49.59 23.26 48.76
N HIS A 23 48.49 23.30 49.52
CA HIS A 23 47.74 22.09 49.85
C HIS A 23 47.03 21.64 48.57
N CYS A 24 47.72 20.88 47.74
CA CYS A 24 47.08 20.05 46.72
C CYS A 24 46.27 18.97 47.46
N ALA A 25 45.00 19.25 47.71
CA ALA A 25 44.03 18.19 47.94
C ALA A 25 43.96 17.38 46.64
N PHE A 26 44.67 16.25 46.58
CA PHE A 26 44.38 15.19 45.63
C PHE A 26 42.97 14.70 45.97
N THR A 27 41.94 15.30 45.37
CA THR A 27 40.67 14.61 45.20
C THR A 27 40.98 13.41 44.33
N ALA A 28 41.03 12.22 44.92
CA ALA A 28 41.13 10.99 44.15
C ALA A 28 40.01 11.02 43.11
N ALA A 29 40.37 11.04 41.83
CA ALA A 29 39.40 10.97 40.75
C ALA A 29 38.61 9.68 40.94
N VAL A 30 37.31 9.79 41.14
CA VAL A 30 36.45 8.64 41.36
C VAL A 30 36.19 8.03 39.99
N ALA A 31 36.56 6.76 39.80
CA ALA A 31 36.41 6.07 38.52
C ALA A 31 34.94 5.89 38.13
N ALA A 32 34.69 5.79 36.83
CA ALA A 32 33.38 5.46 36.28
C ALA A 32 32.86 4.13 36.85
N SER A 33 31.58 4.09 37.18
CA SER A 33 30.94 2.90 37.74
C SER A 33 29.43 2.91 37.55
N VAL A 34 28.83 1.71 37.57
CA VAL A 34 27.38 1.52 37.55
C VAL A 34 26.94 0.71 38.77
N GLU A 35 26.36 1.38 39.77
CA GLU A 35 25.79 0.73 40.96
C GLU A 35 24.39 0.19 40.64
N HIS A 36 24.14 -1.09 40.88
CA HIS A 36 22.87 -1.75 40.60
C HIS A 36 22.73 -3.07 41.38
N ASP A 37 21.51 -3.60 41.49
CA ASP A 37 21.30 -4.98 41.96
C ASP A 37 21.64 -5.99 40.86
N ALA A 38 22.82 -6.60 40.93
CA ALA A 38 23.30 -7.59 39.97
C ALA A 38 22.46 -8.88 39.94
N LYS A 39 21.59 -9.12 40.92
CA LYS A 39 20.64 -10.26 40.89
C LYS A 39 19.45 -10.00 39.98
N ASN A 40 19.20 -8.74 39.61
CA ASN A 40 18.18 -8.38 38.66
C ASN A 40 18.77 -8.39 37.24
N PRO A 41 18.38 -9.34 36.37
CA PRO A 41 19.02 -9.51 35.06
C PRO A 41 18.83 -8.32 34.12
N GLN A 42 17.75 -7.55 34.28
CA GLN A 42 17.46 -6.38 33.45
C GLN A 42 18.35 -5.19 33.85
N LEU A 43 18.57 -4.98 35.15
CA LEU A 43 19.55 -3.99 35.63
C LEU A 43 20.98 -4.40 35.25
N ALA A 44 21.33 -5.69 35.36
CA ALA A 44 22.64 -6.19 34.93
C ALA A 44 22.85 -6.03 33.41
N PHE A 45 21.80 -6.16 32.59
CA PHE A 45 21.86 -5.86 31.17
C PHE A 45 22.12 -4.37 30.91
N ALA A 46 21.33 -3.48 31.52
CA ALA A 46 21.51 -2.04 31.39
C ALA A 46 22.89 -1.57 31.88
N ALA A 47 23.40 -2.13 32.97
CA ALA A 47 24.73 -1.82 33.48
C ALA A 47 25.83 -2.16 32.47
N ARG A 48 25.77 -3.34 31.83
CA ARG A 48 26.74 -3.72 30.78
C ARG A 48 26.68 -2.79 29.56
N GLU A 49 25.48 -2.41 29.14
CA GLU A 49 25.31 -1.47 28.02
C GLU A 49 25.85 -0.08 28.36
N LEU A 50 25.64 0.38 29.60
CA LEU A 50 26.18 1.63 30.12
C LEU A 50 27.69 1.64 30.23
N GLU A 51 28.29 0.60 30.82
CA GLU A 51 29.73 0.47 30.93
C GLU A 51 30.39 0.47 29.53
N GLY A 52 29.77 -0.22 28.58
CA GLY A 52 30.18 -0.18 27.18
C GLY A 52 30.13 1.23 26.59
N ALA A 53 29.02 1.94 26.79
CA ALA A 53 28.83 3.30 26.31
C ALA A 53 29.78 4.32 26.98
N MET A 54 30.04 4.20 28.29
CA MET A 54 31.01 5.03 29.01
C MET A 54 32.41 4.87 28.43
N LYS A 55 32.84 3.60 28.23
CA LYS A 55 34.13 3.28 27.63
C LYS A 55 34.25 3.85 26.21
N GLU A 56 33.21 3.69 25.40
CA GLU A 56 33.19 4.20 24.03
C GLU A 56 33.26 5.73 23.98
N ALA A 57 32.54 6.41 24.87
CA ALA A 57 32.50 7.86 24.95
C ALA A 57 33.72 8.48 25.68
N GLY A 58 34.62 7.66 26.24
CA GLY A 58 35.76 8.12 27.04
C GLY A 58 35.34 8.81 28.35
N GLN A 59 34.24 8.38 28.95
CA GLN A 59 33.74 8.91 30.22
C GLN A 59 34.30 8.09 31.40
N ASP A 60 35.47 8.51 31.90
CA ASP A 60 36.24 7.74 32.89
C ASP A 60 35.86 8.01 34.36
N ASP A 61 34.98 8.97 34.63
CA ASP A 61 34.59 9.38 36.00
C ASP A 61 33.07 9.47 36.24
N LEU A 62 32.24 9.11 35.25
CA LEU A 62 30.78 9.11 35.38
C LEU A 62 30.30 7.95 36.24
N GLN A 63 29.59 8.28 37.32
CA GLN A 63 28.95 7.31 38.21
C GLN A 63 27.45 7.29 37.99
N VAL A 64 26.89 6.12 37.73
CA VAL A 64 25.45 5.92 37.53
C VAL A 64 24.91 4.95 38.59
N THR A 65 23.80 5.29 39.23
CA THR A 65 23.08 4.35 40.11
C THR A 65 21.76 3.96 39.44
N LEU A 66 21.52 2.66 39.28
CA LEU A 66 20.25 2.10 38.79
C LEU A 66 19.46 1.54 39.97
N SER A 67 18.28 2.10 40.21
CA SER A 67 17.39 1.66 41.30
C SER A 67 15.95 1.48 40.83
N ILE A 68 15.17 0.73 41.59
CA ILE A 68 13.75 0.49 41.34
C ILE A 68 12.95 1.09 42.49
N GLN A 69 12.01 1.97 42.16
CA GLN A 69 10.97 2.46 43.05
C GLN A 69 9.62 2.02 42.51
N ALA A 70 9.09 0.92 43.05
CA ALA A 70 7.88 0.28 42.55
C ALA A 70 6.69 1.25 42.40
N ASP A 71 6.19 1.40 41.17
CA ASP A 71 4.96 2.13 40.85
C ASP A 71 4.17 1.41 39.76
N ALA A 72 3.18 0.62 40.18
CA ALA A 72 2.32 -0.13 39.27
C ALA A 72 1.40 0.75 38.40
N SER A 73 1.25 2.04 38.71
CA SER A 73 0.44 2.97 37.90
C SER A 73 1.17 3.46 36.65
N SER A 74 2.50 3.32 36.62
CA SER A 74 3.36 3.78 35.54
C SER A 74 4.37 2.70 35.13
N PRO A 75 3.94 1.52 34.66
CA PRO A 75 4.87 0.44 34.29
C PRO A 75 5.86 0.90 33.21
N GLU A 76 7.09 0.37 33.28
CA GLU A 76 8.20 0.68 32.37
C GLU A 76 8.65 2.16 32.33
N ALA A 77 8.22 2.98 33.30
CA ALA A 77 8.62 4.37 33.41
C ALA A 77 9.97 4.51 34.14
N PHE A 78 10.67 5.62 33.88
CA PHE A 78 11.90 5.95 34.59
C PHE A 78 12.06 7.44 34.82
N GLN A 79 12.97 7.79 35.74
CA GLN A 79 13.49 9.13 35.93
C GLN A 79 15.01 9.11 35.92
N ILE A 80 15.62 10.04 35.20
CA ILE A 80 17.05 10.34 35.21
C ILE A 80 17.23 11.64 35.97
N ARG A 81 18.13 11.66 36.95
CA ARG A 81 18.42 12.83 37.80
C ARG A 81 19.93 13.04 37.94
N SER A 82 20.38 14.28 37.81
CA SER A 82 21.73 14.68 38.20
C SER A 82 21.84 14.68 39.72
N ALA A 83 22.75 13.84 40.24
CA ALA A 83 23.07 13.72 41.66
C ALA A 83 24.41 14.43 41.99
N GLY A 84 24.97 15.17 41.04
CA GLY A 84 26.26 15.87 41.15
C GLY A 84 26.93 16.03 39.78
N PRO A 85 28.13 16.65 39.71
CA PRO A 85 28.80 16.94 38.44
C PRO A 85 28.97 15.72 37.52
N ASN A 86 29.39 14.58 38.07
CA ASN A 86 29.60 13.31 37.34
C ASN A 86 28.82 12.16 38.01
N ARG A 87 27.66 12.46 38.59
CA ARG A 87 26.79 11.48 39.26
C ARG A 87 25.39 11.57 38.70
N VAL A 88 24.84 10.44 38.27
CA VAL A 88 23.49 10.34 37.72
C VAL A 88 22.74 9.21 38.40
N GLU A 89 21.49 9.45 38.75
CA GLU A 89 20.59 8.44 39.30
C GLU A 89 19.51 8.10 38.26
N VAL A 90 19.28 6.80 38.04
CA VAL A 90 18.16 6.26 37.28
C VAL A 90 17.23 5.53 38.23
N ILE A 91 15.98 5.98 38.30
CA ILE A 91 14.94 5.35 39.12
C ILE A 91 13.86 4.81 38.17
N GLY A 92 13.75 3.49 38.06
CA GLY A 92 12.67 2.84 37.34
C GLY A 92 11.44 2.59 38.21
N SER A 93 10.24 2.64 37.63
CA SER A 93 9.00 2.21 38.31
C SER A 93 8.91 0.69 38.49
N ASP A 94 9.69 -0.05 37.70
CA ASP A 94 9.88 -1.49 37.72
C ASP A 94 11.24 -1.84 37.11
N SER A 95 11.57 -3.14 37.02
CA SER A 95 12.84 -3.60 36.43
C SER A 95 13.00 -3.16 34.96
N PRO A 96 11.99 -3.28 34.08
CA PRO A 96 12.12 -2.79 32.71
C PRO A 96 12.30 -1.27 32.62
N GLY A 97 11.60 -0.50 33.46
CA GLY A 97 11.76 0.96 33.53
C GLY A 97 13.18 1.35 33.90
N ALA A 98 13.76 0.73 34.93
CA ALA A 98 15.15 0.99 35.32
C ALA A 98 16.13 0.58 34.22
N MET A 99 15.87 -0.54 33.53
CA MET A 99 16.64 -0.96 32.36
C MET A 99 16.57 0.07 31.23
N TYR A 100 15.38 0.54 30.85
CA TYR A 100 15.21 1.54 29.79
C TYR A 100 15.84 2.88 30.13
N GLY A 101 15.79 3.32 31.39
CA GLY A 101 16.48 4.53 31.84
C GLY A 101 18.01 4.39 31.76
N GLY A 102 18.56 3.21 32.08
CA GLY A 102 19.97 2.92 31.86
C GLY A 102 20.35 2.90 30.38
N LEU A 103 19.54 2.27 29.53
CA LEU A 103 19.73 2.27 28.08
C LEU A 103 19.64 3.69 27.47
N GLU A 104 18.76 4.55 28.00
CA GLU A 104 18.66 5.96 27.58
C GLU A 104 19.95 6.74 27.86
N ILE A 105 20.59 6.54 29.01
CA ILE A 105 21.90 7.14 29.29
C ILE A 105 22.97 6.55 28.35
N ALA A 106 22.96 5.22 28.12
CA ALA A 106 23.90 4.58 27.21
C ALA A 106 23.78 5.13 25.77
N ASP A 107 22.56 5.33 25.28
CA ASP A 107 22.29 5.97 23.99
C ASP A 107 22.82 7.41 23.99
N ARG A 108 22.50 8.23 24.99
CA ARG A 108 22.98 9.62 25.04
C ARG A 108 24.51 9.73 25.01
N LEU A 109 25.20 8.83 25.71
CA LEU A 109 26.66 8.74 25.68
C LEU A 109 27.19 8.43 24.28
N ARG A 110 26.69 7.35 23.64
CA ARG A 110 27.11 6.93 22.29
C ARG A 110 26.82 8.00 21.23
N LEU A 111 25.64 8.61 21.34
CA LEU A 111 25.16 9.64 20.41
C LEU A 111 25.73 11.03 20.69
N LYS A 112 26.54 11.18 21.76
CA LYS A 112 27.10 12.47 22.22
C LYS A 112 26.03 13.53 22.46
N LEU A 113 24.87 13.09 22.96
CA LEU A 113 23.77 13.94 23.38
C LEU A 113 23.89 14.26 24.87
N PRO A 114 23.40 15.42 25.33
CA PRO A 114 23.53 15.80 26.73
C PRO A 114 22.72 14.84 27.63
N ILE A 115 23.32 14.38 28.73
CA ILE A 115 22.59 13.74 29.83
C ILE A 115 21.91 14.84 30.64
N GLN A 116 20.58 14.79 30.74
CA GLN A 116 19.77 15.80 31.41
C GLN A 116 18.76 15.12 32.33
N ASP A 117 18.27 15.89 33.31
CA ASP A 117 17.13 15.48 34.12
C ASP A 117 15.92 15.27 33.20
N GLN A 118 15.37 14.06 33.22
CA GLN A 118 14.23 13.72 32.38
C GLN A 118 13.45 12.54 32.96
N ALA A 119 12.20 12.41 32.53
CA ALA A 119 11.37 11.24 32.83
C ALA A 119 10.91 10.60 31.53
N GLY A 120 10.95 9.27 31.47
CA GLY A 120 10.43 8.47 30.37
C GLY A 120 9.22 7.66 30.82
N LYS A 121 8.23 7.54 29.94
CA LYS A 121 7.11 6.61 30.09
C LYS A 121 6.70 6.11 28.70
N PRO A 122 6.30 4.84 28.55
CA PRO A 122 5.94 4.30 27.24
C PRO A 122 4.70 5.00 26.67
N PHE A 123 4.75 5.41 25.40
CA PHE A 123 3.59 5.92 24.66
C PHE A 123 2.62 4.79 24.29
N ILE A 124 3.15 3.62 23.90
CA ILE A 124 2.44 2.35 23.67
C ILE A 124 2.93 1.31 24.70
N ALA A 125 1.99 0.69 25.43
CA ALA A 125 2.33 -0.23 26.51
C ALA A 125 2.94 -1.56 26.03
N LYS A 126 2.45 -2.12 24.91
CA LYS A 126 2.94 -3.39 24.35
C LYS A 126 3.50 -3.19 22.95
N ARG A 127 4.80 -3.41 22.80
CA ARG A 127 5.59 -3.11 21.60
C ARG A 127 6.18 -4.43 21.14
N GLY A 128 5.49 -5.08 20.20
CA GLY A 128 5.72 -6.47 19.88
C GLY A 128 6.28 -6.74 18.50
N ILE A 129 6.97 -7.87 18.37
CA ILE A 129 7.33 -8.48 17.08
C ILE A 129 6.48 -9.72 16.84
N LYS A 130 6.01 -9.86 15.60
CA LYS A 130 5.37 -11.05 15.05
C LYS A 130 6.39 -11.86 14.27
N PHE A 131 6.61 -13.09 14.72
CA PHE A 131 7.59 -14.00 14.18
C PHE A 131 6.89 -15.29 13.75
N ASN A 132 6.59 -15.41 12.45
CA ASN A 132 6.20 -16.69 11.86
C ASN A 132 7.41 -17.62 11.95
N ILE A 133 7.33 -18.63 12.82
CA ILE A 133 8.50 -19.39 13.25
C ILE A 133 8.57 -20.74 12.52
N PRO A 134 9.51 -20.92 11.58
CA PRO A 134 9.65 -22.19 10.86
C PRO A 134 10.45 -23.18 11.72
N LEU A 135 9.76 -23.95 12.57
CA LEU A 135 10.42 -24.89 13.49
C LEU A 135 10.94 -26.16 12.78
N ASP A 136 10.12 -26.71 11.88
CA ASP A 136 10.36 -27.95 11.16
C ASP A 136 9.40 -28.00 9.96
N ALA A 137 9.84 -28.47 8.78
CA ALA A 137 8.98 -28.58 7.60
C ALA A 137 7.75 -29.49 7.81
N ARG A 138 7.80 -30.43 8.75
CA ARG A 138 6.68 -31.32 9.10
C ARG A 138 5.61 -30.61 9.94
N THR A 139 5.96 -29.51 10.60
CA THR A 139 5.04 -28.66 11.40
C THR A 139 5.19 -27.20 10.95
N PRO A 140 4.67 -26.85 9.76
CA PRO A 140 4.93 -25.55 9.14
C PRO A 140 4.37 -24.38 9.97
N SER A 141 4.95 -23.19 9.79
CA SER A 141 4.56 -21.97 10.49
C SER A 141 3.17 -21.48 10.02
N TYR A 142 3.08 -20.45 9.19
CA TYR A 142 1.89 -20.12 8.39
C TYR A 142 2.17 -20.18 6.90
N ASP A 143 3.34 -19.70 6.46
CA ASP A 143 3.77 -19.81 5.08
C ASP A 143 5.29 -20.00 5.00
N ASP A 144 5.71 -21.26 4.83
CA ASP A 144 7.13 -21.62 4.78
C ASP A 144 7.60 -21.90 3.34
N THR A 145 6.83 -21.48 2.33
CA THR A 145 7.12 -21.73 0.91
C THR A 145 8.17 -20.77 0.32
N GLY A 146 8.56 -19.73 1.05
CA GLY A 146 9.59 -18.78 0.65
C GLY A 146 11.00 -19.16 1.11
N ASP A 147 12.01 -18.64 0.41
CA ASP A 147 13.43 -18.93 0.70
C ASP A 147 13.83 -18.50 2.12
N SER A 148 13.28 -17.38 2.62
CA SER A 148 13.57 -16.86 3.96
C SER A 148 13.24 -17.89 5.05
N ALA A 149 12.08 -18.55 4.97
CA ALA A 149 11.69 -19.57 5.95
C ALA A 149 12.57 -20.81 5.85
N GLN A 150 12.74 -21.38 4.64
CA GLN A 150 13.51 -22.61 4.43
C GLN A 150 14.98 -22.47 4.83
N ASN A 151 15.58 -21.30 4.60
CA ASN A 151 16.96 -21.02 5.00
C ASN A 151 17.13 -20.83 6.51
N ASN A 152 16.05 -20.55 7.26
CA ASN A 152 16.10 -20.23 8.69
C ASN A 152 15.55 -21.32 9.62
N ILE A 153 15.08 -22.46 9.10
CA ILE A 153 14.62 -23.59 9.94
C ILE A 153 15.69 -24.01 10.95
N GLU A 154 16.95 -24.16 10.53
CA GLU A 154 18.04 -24.54 11.42
C GLU A 154 18.37 -23.41 12.44
N THR A 155 18.27 -22.15 12.02
CA THR A 155 18.52 -20.96 12.85
C THR A 155 17.61 -20.91 14.08
N MET A 156 16.38 -21.43 14.00
CA MET A 156 15.44 -21.43 15.14
C MET A 156 15.98 -22.22 16.35
N TRP A 157 16.92 -23.13 16.09
CA TRP A 157 17.55 -23.99 17.07
C TRP A 157 18.96 -23.50 17.47
N ASP A 158 19.34 -22.26 17.12
CA ASP A 158 20.59 -21.61 17.51
C ASP A 158 20.35 -20.63 18.67
N PHE A 159 20.93 -20.92 19.84
CA PHE A 159 20.77 -20.05 21.01
C PHE A 159 21.51 -18.71 20.86
N GLU A 160 22.65 -18.68 20.17
CA GLU A 160 23.40 -17.42 20.01
C GLU A 160 22.68 -16.47 19.05
N PHE A 161 21.95 -16.99 18.07
CA PHE A 161 20.97 -16.22 17.31
C PHE A 161 19.93 -15.55 18.23
N TRP A 162 19.22 -16.34 19.05
CA TRP A 162 18.16 -15.81 19.93
C TRP A 162 18.69 -14.80 20.92
N LYS A 163 19.88 -15.06 21.48
CA LYS A 163 20.54 -14.16 22.42
C LYS A 163 20.78 -12.78 21.80
N ALA A 164 21.39 -12.73 20.62
CA ALA A 164 21.65 -11.47 19.93
C ALA A 164 20.35 -10.77 19.52
N TYR A 165 19.39 -11.52 18.98
CA TYR A 165 18.08 -11.00 18.58
C TYR A 165 17.33 -10.34 19.75
N LEU A 166 17.24 -11.04 20.90
CA LEU A 166 16.54 -10.54 22.10
C LEU A 166 17.25 -9.35 22.74
N ASP A 167 18.59 -9.30 22.69
CA ASP A 167 19.34 -8.13 23.15
C ASP A 167 19.01 -6.90 22.28
N ASP A 168 18.91 -7.03 20.95
CA ASP A 168 18.52 -5.93 20.07
C ASP A 168 17.08 -5.48 20.27
N LEU A 169 16.14 -6.42 20.47
CA LEU A 169 14.77 -6.08 20.83
C LEU A 169 14.70 -5.23 22.12
N ALA A 170 15.47 -5.60 23.14
CA ALA A 170 15.55 -4.86 24.40
C ALA A 170 16.16 -3.46 24.22
N ARG A 171 17.26 -3.34 23.44
CA ARG A 171 17.89 -2.05 23.09
C ARG A 171 16.90 -1.11 22.41
N TYR A 172 16.02 -1.65 21.57
CA TYR A 172 14.99 -0.89 20.86
C TYR A 172 13.66 -0.79 21.62
N ARG A 173 13.63 -1.23 22.89
CA ARG A 173 12.47 -1.13 23.80
C ARG A 173 11.26 -1.98 23.39
N TYR A 174 11.42 -3.02 22.57
CA TYR A 174 10.39 -4.03 22.39
C TYR A 174 10.25 -4.87 23.65
N ASN A 175 9.02 -5.18 24.04
CA ASN A 175 8.72 -5.93 25.26
C ASN A 175 7.78 -7.12 25.03
N VAL A 176 7.49 -7.46 23.77
CA VAL A 176 6.71 -8.65 23.42
C VAL A 176 7.34 -9.32 22.20
N LEU A 177 7.50 -10.64 22.25
CA LEU A 177 7.79 -11.48 21.10
C LEU A 177 6.68 -12.50 20.94
N THR A 178 6.02 -12.47 19.79
CA THR A 178 4.93 -13.37 19.46
C THR A 178 5.43 -14.39 18.43
N PHE A 179 5.34 -15.68 18.75
CA PHE A 179 5.67 -16.79 17.86
C PHE A 179 4.42 -17.34 17.20
N TRP A 180 4.48 -17.60 15.90
CA TRP A 180 3.31 -17.92 15.08
C TRP A 180 3.56 -19.20 14.28
N SER A 181 2.69 -20.19 14.48
CA SER A 181 2.79 -21.51 13.85
C SER A 181 1.42 -22.16 13.71
N THR A 182 1.23 -23.12 12.81
CA THR A 182 -0.04 -23.87 12.72
C THR A 182 -0.25 -24.76 13.94
N HIS A 183 0.61 -25.78 14.12
CA HIS A 183 0.54 -26.78 15.19
C HIS A 183 1.94 -27.08 15.77
N PRO A 184 2.42 -26.28 16.73
CA PRO A 184 3.83 -26.31 17.19
C PRO A 184 4.16 -27.48 18.13
N PHE A 185 3.13 -28.10 18.70
CA PHE A 185 3.28 -28.97 19.88
C PHE A 185 4.21 -30.17 19.67
N PRO A 186 4.22 -30.86 18.50
CA PRO A 186 5.16 -31.94 18.23
C PRO A 186 6.63 -31.53 18.39
N SER A 187 6.95 -30.26 18.17
CA SER A 187 8.31 -29.71 18.27
C SER A 187 8.64 -29.08 19.63
N LEU A 188 7.66 -28.93 20.53
CA LEU A 188 7.82 -28.15 21.77
C LEU A 188 7.49 -28.91 23.04
N ILE A 189 6.71 -29.99 23.01
CA ILE A 189 6.28 -30.68 24.23
C ILE A 189 6.28 -32.19 24.06
N LYS A 190 6.27 -32.89 25.20
CA LYS A 190 5.90 -34.30 25.30
C LYS A 190 4.58 -34.41 26.06
N LEU A 191 3.71 -35.30 25.60
CA LEU A 191 2.52 -35.73 26.32
C LEU A 191 2.66 -37.22 26.63
N GLU A 192 2.45 -37.62 27.89
CA GLU A 192 2.55 -39.03 28.30
C GLU A 192 1.46 -39.87 27.64
N GLU A 193 0.29 -39.28 27.41
CA GLU A 193 -0.86 -39.89 26.75
C GLU A 193 -0.66 -40.05 25.22
N TYR A 194 0.29 -39.29 24.62
CA TYR A 194 0.56 -39.28 23.19
C TYR A 194 2.08 -39.27 22.88
N PRO A 195 2.82 -40.31 23.31
CA PRO A 195 4.28 -40.29 23.29
C PRO A 195 4.88 -40.28 21.87
N GLU A 196 4.18 -40.82 20.87
CA GLU A 196 4.67 -40.92 19.48
C GLU A 196 4.57 -39.61 18.69
N ILE A 197 3.85 -38.60 19.20
CA ILE A 197 3.67 -37.33 18.50
C ILE A 197 4.90 -36.42 18.64
N ALA A 198 5.65 -36.55 19.73
CA ALA A 198 6.85 -35.74 19.94
C ALA A 198 7.90 -36.05 18.87
N MET A 199 8.38 -35.01 18.19
CA MET A 199 9.28 -35.15 17.04
C MET A 199 10.73 -34.92 17.45
N ASP A 200 11.54 -35.94 17.25
CA ASP A 200 12.99 -35.80 17.16
C ASP A 200 13.39 -35.18 15.82
N ASP A 201 14.61 -34.65 15.81
CA ASP A 201 15.32 -34.08 14.65
C ASP A 201 14.60 -32.91 13.99
N VAL A 202 15.31 -32.19 13.13
CA VAL A 202 14.81 -30.99 12.44
C VAL A 202 15.00 -31.16 10.94
N TYR A 203 13.92 -30.98 10.19
CA TYR A 203 13.91 -31.13 8.74
C TYR A 203 13.50 -29.85 8.02
N ARG A 204 14.05 -29.67 6.83
CA ARG A 204 13.60 -28.69 5.82
C ARG A 204 13.30 -29.36 4.49
N VAL A 205 12.69 -28.63 3.56
CA VAL A 205 12.43 -29.13 2.20
C VAL A 205 13.73 -29.27 1.41
N ALA A 206 13.86 -30.35 0.63
CA ALA A 206 15.02 -30.69 -0.18
C ALA A 206 14.83 -30.42 -1.69
N VAL A 207 13.61 -30.07 -2.12
CA VAL A 207 13.27 -29.78 -3.52
C VAL A 207 13.26 -28.26 -3.79
N PRO A 208 13.48 -27.83 -5.04
CA PRO A 208 13.35 -26.41 -5.41
C PRO A 208 11.93 -25.90 -5.14
N LEU A 209 11.85 -24.76 -4.44
CA LEU A 209 10.58 -24.10 -4.13
C LEU A 209 9.94 -23.53 -5.41
N GLN A 210 8.61 -23.49 -5.44
CA GLN A 210 7.83 -22.95 -6.55
C GLN A 210 6.77 -21.97 -6.04
N PRO A 211 6.48 -20.88 -6.77
CA PRO A 211 5.41 -19.93 -6.42
C PRO A 211 4.03 -20.59 -6.29
N SER A 212 3.82 -21.72 -6.97
CA SER A 212 2.55 -22.44 -6.96
C SER A 212 2.33 -23.33 -5.73
N PHE A 213 3.34 -23.51 -4.86
CA PHE A 213 3.19 -24.32 -3.66
C PHE A 213 2.19 -23.68 -2.69
N LYS A 214 1.30 -24.50 -2.13
CA LYS A 214 0.43 -24.14 -1.03
C LYS A 214 1.28 -23.80 0.17
N ASN A 215 0.83 -22.77 0.88
CA ASN A 215 1.51 -22.15 2.01
C ASN A 215 1.96 -23.11 3.13
N LYS A 216 1.38 -24.30 3.25
CA LYS A 216 1.73 -25.32 4.26
C LYS A 216 2.54 -26.49 3.69
N LEU A 217 3.11 -26.32 2.49
CA LEU A 217 3.89 -27.34 1.78
C LEU A 217 3.08 -28.61 1.44
N GLN A 218 1.76 -28.48 1.33
CA GLN A 218 0.83 -29.60 1.12
C GLN A 218 0.78 -30.10 -0.33
N ASP A 219 1.67 -29.64 -1.21
CA ASP A 219 1.76 -30.13 -2.60
C ASP A 219 3.01 -30.97 -2.83
N ILE A 220 3.88 -31.09 -1.81
CA ILE A 220 5.12 -31.87 -1.89
C ILE A 220 5.04 -33.20 -1.14
N ASP A 221 3.90 -33.50 -0.50
CA ASP A 221 3.61 -34.80 0.10
C ASP A 221 3.45 -35.87 -0.98
N GLN A 222 4.06 -37.03 -0.78
CA GLN A 222 4.13 -38.08 -1.79
C GLN A 222 2.92 -39.02 -1.80
N ASN A 223 2.15 -39.04 -0.72
CA ASN A 223 0.99 -39.91 -0.56
C ASN A 223 -0.35 -39.18 -0.78
N GLY A 224 -0.35 -37.84 -0.91
CA GLY A 224 -1.54 -37.04 -1.17
C GLY A 224 -2.42 -36.78 0.06
N ASP A 225 -1.91 -36.99 1.28
CA ASP A 225 -2.64 -36.75 2.53
C ASP A 225 -2.53 -35.29 3.03
N GLY A 226 -1.69 -34.46 2.39
CA GLY A 226 -1.47 -33.07 2.72
C GLY A 226 -0.55 -32.83 3.91
N HIS A 227 0.18 -33.85 4.38
CA HIS A 227 1.09 -33.76 5.52
C HIS A 227 2.47 -34.36 5.22
N LEU A 228 3.52 -33.70 5.70
CA LEU A 228 4.88 -34.20 5.53
C LEU A 228 5.28 -35.14 6.68
N SER A 229 5.70 -36.36 6.34
CA SER A 229 6.20 -37.35 7.30
C SER A 229 7.49 -38.03 6.82
N LEU A 230 8.29 -38.58 7.74
CA LEU A 230 9.48 -39.33 7.34
C LEU A 230 9.13 -40.68 6.70
N GLU A 231 7.95 -41.24 7.00
CA GLU A 231 7.50 -42.51 6.44
C GLU A 231 7.26 -42.38 4.92
N HIS A 232 6.63 -41.29 4.49
CA HIS A 232 6.23 -41.09 3.10
C HIS A 232 7.17 -40.13 2.33
N ASP A 233 7.78 -39.16 3.01
CA ASP A 233 8.38 -37.98 2.36
C ASP A 233 9.90 -37.85 2.58
N ALA A 234 10.57 -38.90 3.05
CA ALA A 234 12.01 -38.88 3.31
C ALA A 234 12.87 -38.43 2.10
N LYS A 235 12.38 -38.55 0.86
CA LYS A 235 13.10 -38.12 -0.35
C LYS A 235 12.99 -36.62 -0.63
N VAL A 236 11.99 -35.94 -0.09
CA VAL A 236 11.76 -34.49 -0.26
C VAL A 236 12.08 -33.70 1.01
N LEU A 237 12.43 -34.39 2.09
CA LEU A 237 12.89 -33.81 3.35
C LEU A 237 14.41 -33.96 3.50
N LYS A 238 15.04 -32.92 4.06
CA LYS A 238 16.46 -32.89 4.40
C LYS A 238 16.62 -32.68 5.90
N LEU A 239 17.29 -33.63 6.57
CA LEU A 239 17.74 -33.47 7.95
C LEU A 239 18.74 -32.30 8.00
N VAL A 240 18.46 -31.30 8.84
CA VAL A 240 19.34 -30.15 9.07
C VAL A 240 19.93 -30.12 10.47
N LYS A 241 19.27 -30.74 11.45
CA LYS A 241 19.80 -30.82 12.81
C LYS A 241 19.31 -32.06 13.52
N THR A 242 20.23 -32.78 14.16
CA THR A 242 19.89 -33.90 15.05
C THR A 242 19.65 -33.37 16.46
N MET A 243 18.46 -33.60 17.01
CA MET A 243 18.08 -33.18 18.36
C MET A 243 16.94 -34.04 18.88
N THR A 244 17.06 -34.53 20.11
CA THR A 244 15.94 -35.15 20.82
C THR A 244 14.89 -34.09 21.21
N ILE A 245 13.65 -34.51 21.42
CA ILE A 245 12.61 -33.62 21.96
C ILE A 245 12.99 -33.01 23.32
N ASP A 246 13.75 -33.70 24.16
CA ASP A 246 14.23 -33.15 25.45
C ASP A 246 15.24 -32.01 25.25
N GLU A 247 16.14 -32.13 24.27
CA GLU A 247 17.06 -31.06 23.90
C GLU A 247 16.32 -29.86 23.29
N LYS A 248 15.28 -30.11 22.48
CA LYS A 248 14.41 -29.06 21.95
C LYS A 248 13.70 -28.29 23.08
N ILE A 249 13.15 -29.01 24.06
CA ILE A 249 12.50 -28.39 25.24
C ILE A 249 13.50 -27.56 26.04
N ALA A 250 14.68 -28.11 26.33
CA ALA A 250 15.72 -27.40 27.08
C ALA A 250 16.21 -26.14 26.35
N HIS A 251 16.34 -26.19 25.03
CA HIS A 251 16.67 -25.04 24.19
C HIS A 251 15.62 -23.92 24.36
N TRP A 252 14.33 -24.24 24.21
CA TRP A 252 13.28 -23.23 24.30
C TRP A 252 13.07 -22.70 25.72
N GLN A 253 13.25 -23.52 26.75
CA GLN A 253 13.27 -23.04 28.14
C GLN A 253 14.38 -22.01 28.35
N ARG A 254 15.57 -22.25 27.78
CA ARG A 254 16.69 -21.31 27.84
C ARG A 254 16.40 -20.02 27.08
N VAL A 255 15.83 -20.10 25.87
CA VAL A 255 15.46 -18.92 25.06
C VAL A 255 14.41 -18.07 25.78
N PHE A 256 13.34 -18.67 26.31
CA PHE A 256 12.28 -17.91 26.96
C PHE A 256 12.71 -17.30 28.30
N GLN A 257 13.59 -18.00 29.05
CA GLN A 257 14.19 -17.38 30.23
C GLN A 257 15.03 -16.17 29.83
N TYR A 258 15.82 -16.27 28.76
CA TYR A 258 16.63 -15.17 28.27
C TYR A 258 15.77 -13.96 27.84
N ALA A 259 14.64 -14.21 27.18
CA ALA A 259 13.68 -13.14 26.83
C ALA A 259 13.12 -12.44 28.08
N ASN A 260 12.72 -13.21 29.10
CA ASN A 260 12.24 -12.66 30.37
C ASN A 260 13.31 -11.83 31.10
N ASP A 261 14.58 -12.28 31.03
CA ASP A 261 15.75 -11.57 31.56
C ASP A 261 16.03 -10.24 30.84
N ARG A 262 15.34 -9.98 29.72
CA ARG A 262 15.34 -8.73 28.95
C ARG A 262 14.02 -7.95 29.05
N GLY A 263 13.07 -8.43 29.87
CA GLY A 263 11.75 -7.81 29.99
C GLY A 263 10.84 -8.03 28.77
N ILE A 264 11.10 -9.09 28.00
CA ILE A 264 10.32 -9.44 26.80
C ILE A 264 9.35 -10.57 27.15
N GLU A 265 8.05 -10.29 27.02
CA GLU A 265 6.99 -11.28 27.17
C GLU A 265 6.92 -12.20 25.95
N ILE A 266 6.81 -13.51 26.18
CA ILE A 266 6.62 -14.50 25.12
C ILE A 266 5.13 -14.81 24.97
N HIS A 267 4.60 -14.63 23.75
CA HIS A 267 3.28 -15.10 23.38
C HIS A 267 3.38 -16.16 22.27
N TRP A 268 2.50 -17.17 22.30
CA TRP A 268 2.45 -18.20 21.26
C TRP A 268 1.09 -18.19 20.54
N PHE A 269 1.11 -18.07 19.21
CA PHE A 269 -0.06 -18.01 18.34
C PHE A 269 -0.22 -19.27 17.50
N CYS A 270 -1.44 -19.80 17.45
CA CYS A 270 -1.81 -20.95 16.63
C CYS A 270 -2.89 -20.62 15.58
N TRP A 271 -2.87 -21.34 14.45
CA TRP A 271 -4.00 -21.39 13.51
C TRP A 271 -4.82 -22.66 13.71
N ASN A 272 -6.06 -22.66 13.22
CA ASN A 272 -7.00 -23.75 13.44
C ASN A 272 -7.84 -24.13 12.21
N ILE A 273 -8.23 -25.40 12.06
CA ILE A 273 -7.73 -26.55 12.83
C ILE A 273 -6.64 -27.20 12.01
N PHE A 274 -5.44 -27.22 12.57
CA PHE A 274 -4.32 -27.91 11.98
C PHE A 274 -3.78 -28.90 13.00
N THR A 275 -3.43 -30.10 12.55
CA THR A 275 -2.84 -31.14 13.41
C THR A 275 -1.57 -31.72 12.80
N PHE A 276 -0.81 -30.92 12.03
CA PHE A 276 0.45 -31.33 11.41
C PHE A 276 1.37 -32.06 12.39
N GLY A 277 1.89 -33.23 11.99
CA GLY A 277 2.69 -34.11 12.84
C GLY A 277 1.92 -34.97 13.84
N ALA A 278 0.61 -34.75 13.99
CA ALA A 278 -0.28 -35.54 14.84
C ALA A 278 -1.44 -36.20 14.07
N THR A 279 -1.81 -35.69 12.88
CA THR A 279 -2.89 -36.24 12.05
C THR A 279 -2.69 -37.73 11.82
N GLY A 280 -3.76 -38.51 11.99
CA GLY A 280 -3.73 -39.96 11.79
C GLY A 280 -3.24 -40.76 12.99
N HIS A 281 -2.57 -40.14 13.96
CA HIS A 281 -2.18 -40.79 15.21
C HIS A 281 -3.31 -40.74 16.23
N TYR A 282 -3.55 -41.85 16.94
CA TYR A 282 -4.53 -41.93 18.04
C TYR A 282 -5.97 -41.48 17.69
N GLY A 283 -6.35 -41.42 16.41
CA GLY A 283 -7.64 -40.91 15.95
C GLY A 283 -7.75 -39.38 15.87
N ILE A 284 -6.62 -38.66 15.92
CA ILE A 284 -6.55 -37.21 15.75
C ILE A 284 -6.75 -36.86 14.28
N THR A 285 -7.61 -35.88 14.02
CA THR A 285 -7.95 -35.35 12.70
C THR A 285 -8.07 -33.82 12.73
N GLU A 286 -8.20 -33.18 11.57
CA GLU A 286 -8.45 -31.73 11.45
C GLU A 286 -9.96 -31.35 11.55
N ASP A 287 -10.79 -32.27 12.02
CA ASP A 287 -12.24 -32.05 12.20
C ASP A 287 -12.55 -31.41 13.56
N GLN A 288 -13.20 -30.23 13.54
CA GLN A 288 -13.58 -29.48 14.74
C GLN A 288 -14.63 -30.17 15.61
N THR A 289 -15.33 -31.17 15.08
CA THR A 289 -16.31 -31.97 15.80
C THR A 289 -15.68 -33.18 16.51
N ASN A 290 -14.44 -33.53 16.19
CA ASN A 290 -13.78 -34.72 16.72
C ASN A 290 -13.41 -34.53 18.21
N PRO A 291 -14.02 -35.28 19.15
CA PRO A 291 -13.73 -35.14 20.58
C PRO A 291 -12.30 -35.51 20.96
N ILE A 292 -11.64 -36.39 20.18
CA ILE A 292 -10.24 -36.76 20.40
C ILE A 292 -9.33 -35.57 20.10
N THR A 293 -9.55 -34.89 18.96
CA THR A 293 -8.80 -33.68 18.59
C THR A 293 -8.99 -32.56 19.60
N VAL A 294 -10.21 -32.37 20.12
CA VAL A 294 -10.50 -31.38 21.17
C VAL A 294 -9.71 -31.68 22.44
N GLU A 295 -9.76 -32.91 22.92
CA GLU A 295 -9.06 -33.29 24.16
C GLU A 295 -7.54 -33.23 23.99
N TYR A 296 -7.00 -33.76 22.90
CA TYR A 296 -5.58 -33.68 22.57
C TYR A 296 -5.08 -32.23 22.55
N THR A 297 -5.76 -31.34 21.81
CA THR A 297 -5.35 -29.92 21.71
C THR A 297 -5.43 -29.22 23.07
N ARG A 298 -6.45 -29.51 23.88
CA ARG A 298 -6.56 -28.99 25.24
C ARG A 298 -5.39 -29.41 26.13
N GLN A 299 -4.99 -30.69 26.05
CA GLN A 299 -3.83 -31.21 26.79
C GLN A 299 -2.52 -30.60 26.28
N CYS A 300 -2.35 -30.42 24.97
CA CYS A 300 -1.22 -29.71 24.39
C CYS A 300 -1.06 -28.30 24.97
N VAL A 301 -2.14 -27.52 25.01
CA VAL A 301 -2.11 -26.15 25.55
C VAL A 301 -1.78 -26.14 27.04
N ARG A 302 -2.40 -27.03 27.82
CA ARG A 302 -2.07 -27.20 29.24
C ARG A 302 -0.58 -27.50 29.43
N GLN A 303 -0.08 -28.50 28.70
CA GLN A 303 1.31 -28.95 28.84
C GLN A 303 2.31 -27.91 28.37
N LEU A 304 2.03 -27.18 27.30
CA LEU A 304 2.87 -26.07 26.84
C LEU A 304 3.09 -25.04 27.97
N LEU A 305 2.03 -24.63 28.66
CA LEU A 305 2.14 -23.67 29.75
C LEU A 305 2.88 -24.24 30.96
N LEU A 306 2.73 -25.54 31.26
CA LEU A 306 3.46 -26.17 32.36
C LEU A 306 4.95 -26.33 32.05
N THR A 307 5.30 -26.69 30.81
CA THR A 307 6.68 -26.82 30.35
C THR A 307 7.39 -25.47 30.26
N TYR A 308 6.67 -24.41 29.90
CA TYR A 308 7.20 -23.07 29.66
C TYR A 308 6.48 -22.02 30.54
N PRO A 309 6.92 -21.81 31.79
CA PRO A 309 6.29 -20.86 32.70
C PRO A 309 6.42 -19.39 32.24
N GLN A 310 7.37 -19.08 31.37
CA GLN A 310 7.61 -17.73 30.82
C GLN A 310 6.62 -17.33 29.73
N ILE A 311 5.82 -18.26 29.18
CA ILE A 311 4.75 -17.89 28.23
C ILE A 311 3.70 -17.07 28.98
N ALA A 312 3.58 -15.80 28.57
CA ALA A 312 2.67 -14.81 29.14
C ALA A 312 1.33 -14.72 28.38
N GLY A 313 1.29 -15.22 27.14
CA GLY A 313 0.09 -15.15 26.31
C GLY A 313 -0.04 -16.27 25.29
N ILE A 314 -1.29 -16.60 24.97
CA ILE A 314 -1.69 -17.54 23.94
C ILE A 314 -2.62 -16.80 22.99
N GLY A 315 -2.27 -16.77 21.71
CA GLY A 315 -3.08 -16.20 20.65
C GLY A 315 -3.66 -17.27 19.74
N VAL A 316 -4.85 -17.04 19.20
CA VAL A 316 -5.52 -18.06 18.39
C VAL A 316 -6.24 -17.43 17.20
N THR A 317 -6.02 -17.99 16.01
CA THR A 317 -6.76 -17.65 14.79
C THR A 317 -7.98 -18.56 14.66
N ALA A 318 -9.17 -17.99 14.42
CA ALA A 318 -10.41 -18.72 14.13
C ALA A 318 -10.48 -19.24 12.68
N GLY A 319 -9.42 -19.91 12.26
CA GLY A 319 -9.24 -20.36 10.89
C GLY A 319 -7.76 -20.64 10.61
N GLU A 320 -7.39 -21.03 9.39
CA GLU A 320 -8.18 -20.95 8.15
C GLU A 320 -8.69 -22.31 7.64
N ASN A 321 -8.58 -23.38 8.45
CA ASN A 321 -8.92 -24.75 8.04
C ASN A 321 -10.19 -25.31 8.73
N SER A 322 -10.85 -24.51 9.56
CA SER A 322 -12.10 -24.88 10.24
C SER A 322 -13.30 -24.81 9.28
N ASP A 323 -14.24 -25.75 9.37
CA ASP A 323 -15.53 -25.66 8.67
C ASP A 323 -16.43 -24.59 9.32
N ARG A 324 -16.64 -23.48 8.60
CA ARG A 324 -17.45 -22.34 9.05
C ARG A 324 -18.96 -22.60 8.97
N SER A 325 -19.38 -23.66 8.27
CA SER A 325 -20.78 -24.06 8.20
C SER A 325 -21.26 -24.72 9.50
N THR A 326 -20.36 -25.39 10.21
CA THR A 326 -20.62 -25.97 11.54
C THR A 326 -20.92 -24.91 12.59
N LYS A 327 -22.03 -25.09 13.34
CA LYS A 327 -22.58 -24.14 14.34
C LYS A 327 -22.73 -24.79 15.72
N GLY A 328 -23.20 -24.01 16.69
CA GLY A 328 -23.48 -24.50 18.04
C GLY A 328 -22.22 -24.87 18.80
N GLU A 329 -22.25 -25.98 19.55
CA GLU A 329 -21.13 -26.42 20.40
C GLU A 329 -19.83 -26.70 19.65
N HIS A 330 -19.93 -26.99 18.35
CA HIS A 330 -18.80 -27.26 17.47
C HIS A 330 -18.42 -26.08 16.59
N ALA A 331 -19.05 -24.89 16.74
CA ALA A 331 -18.58 -23.69 16.05
C ALA A 331 -17.10 -23.43 16.37
N THR A 332 -16.34 -22.85 15.43
CA THR A 332 -14.89 -22.65 15.59
C THR A 332 -14.53 -21.89 16.87
N GLU A 333 -15.33 -20.89 17.25
CA GLU A 333 -15.15 -20.10 18.47
C GLU A 333 -15.30 -20.98 19.73
N ASN A 334 -16.26 -21.91 19.72
CA ASN A 334 -16.46 -22.89 20.79
C ASN A 334 -15.38 -23.98 20.80
N PHE A 335 -14.91 -24.43 19.63
CA PHE A 335 -13.74 -25.30 19.54
C PHE A 335 -12.52 -24.65 20.21
N ILE A 336 -12.26 -23.38 19.90
CA ILE A 336 -11.13 -22.61 20.48
C ILE A 336 -11.29 -22.45 21.99
N PHE A 337 -12.50 -22.17 22.48
CA PHE A 337 -12.77 -22.12 23.92
C PHE A 337 -12.51 -23.48 24.57
N ASN A 338 -13.04 -24.57 24.01
CA ASN A 338 -12.95 -25.91 24.58
C ASN A 338 -11.55 -26.52 24.53
N THR A 339 -10.69 -26.04 23.63
CA THR A 339 -9.28 -26.45 23.50
C THR A 339 -8.35 -25.47 24.24
N PHE A 340 -8.05 -24.32 23.65
CA PHE A 340 -7.10 -23.36 24.20
C PHE A 340 -7.62 -22.67 25.47
N GLY A 341 -8.87 -22.24 25.48
CA GLY A 341 -9.48 -21.56 26.64
C GLY A 341 -9.46 -22.46 27.89
N ARG A 342 -9.98 -23.68 27.76
CA ARG A 342 -9.98 -24.67 28.84
C ARG A 342 -8.58 -25.20 29.18
N GLY A 343 -7.69 -25.36 28.20
CA GLY A 343 -6.29 -25.77 28.44
C GLY A 343 -5.54 -24.79 29.34
N ILE A 344 -5.73 -23.48 29.11
CA ILE A 344 -5.21 -22.43 30.01
C ILE A 344 -5.82 -22.53 31.40
N MET A 345 -7.15 -22.71 31.48
CA MET A 345 -7.84 -22.86 32.77
C MET A 345 -7.36 -24.09 33.54
N ASP A 346 -7.01 -25.17 32.85
CA ASP A 346 -6.43 -26.37 33.48
C ASP A 346 -5.02 -26.13 34.00
N ALA A 347 -4.15 -25.47 33.22
CA ALA A 347 -2.82 -25.08 33.70
C ALA A 347 -2.91 -24.20 34.95
N ARG A 348 -3.89 -23.29 34.99
CA ARG A 348 -4.12 -22.38 36.13
C ARG A 348 -4.59 -23.11 37.40
N LYS A 349 -5.23 -24.28 37.31
CA LYS A 349 -5.58 -25.07 38.51
C LYS A 349 -4.35 -25.44 39.34
N GLY A 350 -3.23 -25.74 38.68
CA GLY A 350 -1.95 -25.99 39.34
C GLY A 350 -1.13 -24.73 39.65
N GLN A 351 -1.54 -23.57 39.10
CA GLN A 351 -0.82 -22.29 39.18
C GLN A 351 -1.83 -21.12 39.37
N PRO A 352 -2.57 -21.07 40.49
CA PRO A 352 -3.77 -20.22 40.63
C PRO A 352 -3.52 -18.71 40.50
N GLY A 353 -2.29 -18.25 40.80
CA GLY A 353 -1.87 -16.85 40.65
C GLY A 353 -1.34 -16.48 39.26
N ARG A 354 -1.15 -17.45 38.35
CA ARG A 354 -0.64 -17.17 36.99
C ARG A 354 -1.74 -16.53 36.15
N GLN A 355 -1.42 -15.38 35.56
CA GLN A 355 -2.26 -14.72 34.57
C GLN A 355 -1.69 -15.02 33.18
N VAL A 356 -2.48 -15.69 32.34
CA VAL A 356 -2.14 -15.88 30.92
C VAL A 356 -3.10 -15.03 30.10
N ARG A 357 -2.56 -14.24 29.17
CA ARG A 357 -3.38 -13.46 28.24
C ARG A 357 -3.85 -14.36 27.10
N PHE A 358 -5.15 -14.43 26.89
CA PHE A 358 -5.74 -15.02 25.69
C PHE A 358 -6.00 -13.93 24.65
N ILE A 359 -5.47 -14.07 23.44
CA ILE A 359 -5.69 -13.12 22.34
C ILE A 359 -6.45 -13.83 21.22
N PHE A 360 -7.76 -13.57 21.14
CA PHE A 360 -8.58 -14.09 20.06
C PHE A 360 -8.40 -13.23 18.79
N ARG A 361 -7.77 -13.74 17.74
CA ARG A 361 -7.65 -12.99 16.48
C ARG A 361 -8.99 -12.96 15.76
N ARG A 362 -9.47 -11.75 15.47
CA ARG A 362 -10.69 -11.48 14.71
C ARG A 362 -10.45 -11.57 13.20
N HIS A 363 -9.86 -12.69 12.79
CA HIS A 363 -9.79 -13.10 11.40
C HIS A 363 -10.92 -14.10 11.15
N VAL A 364 -11.75 -13.84 10.15
CA VAL A 364 -12.94 -14.62 9.76
C VAL A 364 -13.97 -14.89 10.89
N THR A 365 -13.96 -14.09 11.95
CA THR A 365 -14.91 -14.14 13.06
C THR A 365 -15.27 -12.75 13.57
N GLU A 366 -16.44 -12.66 14.22
CA GLU A 366 -17.00 -11.41 14.75
C GLU A 366 -17.03 -11.37 16.27
N ARG A 367 -17.08 -10.14 16.81
CA ARG A 367 -16.99 -9.88 18.26
C ARG A 367 -17.97 -10.73 19.07
N ASP A 368 -19.24 -10.74 18.68
CA ASP A 368 -20.29 -11.35 19.50
C ASP A 368 -20.17 -12.87 19.58
N ALA A 369 -19.69 -13.53 18.53
CA ALA A 369 -19.44 -14.97 18.51
C ALA A 369 -18.30 -15.35 19.47
N VAL A 370 -17.22 -14.56 19.48
CA VAL A 370 -16.11 -14.73 20.43
C VAL A 370 -16.62 -14.56 21.86
N MET A 371 -17.41 -13.52 22.10
CA MET A 371 -17.92 -13.22 23.43
C MET A 371 -18.86 -14.28 23.96
N ASP A 372 -19.74 -14.80 23.11
CA ASP A 372 -20.64 -15.89 23.47
C ASP A 372 -19.87 -17.15 23.89
N ALA A 373 -18.90 -17.57 23.07
CA ALA A 373 -18.08 -18.76 23.34
C ALA A 373 -17.23 -18.61 24.62
N PHE A 374 -16.73 -17.41 24.91
CA PHE A 374 -15.83 -17.15 26.04
C PHE A 374 -16.52 -16.65 27.31
N LYS A 375 -17.86 -16.66 27.40
CA LYS A 375 -18.62 -16.22 28.59
C LYS A 375 -18.13 -16.83 29.91
N GLY A 376 -17.68 -18.09 29.89
CA GLY A 376 -17.20 -18.82 31.06
C GLY A 376 -15.69 -18.77 31.26
N TYR A 377 -14.95 -17.97 30.50
CA TYR A 377 -13.50 -17.93 30.56
C TYR A 377 -13.02 -17.31 31.88
N THR A 378 -12.18 -18.04 32.60
CA THR A 378 -11.52 -17.55 33.82
C THR A 378 -10.00 -17.69 33.74
N GLY A 379 -9.44 -18.05 32.58
CA GLY A 379 -8.00 -18.38 32.45
C GLY A 379 -7.04 -17.21 32.65
N GLY A 380 -7.53 -15.97 32.67
CA GLY A 380 -6.74 -14.76 32.86
C GLY A 380 -7.34 -13.59 32.09
N ILE A 381 -6.47 -12.85 31.40
CA ILE A 381 -6.88 -11.69 30.60
C ILE A 381 -7.41 -12.17 29.25
N LEU A 382 -8.62 -11.75 28.86
CA LEU A 382 -9.15 -11.97 27.52
C LEU A 382 -8.97 -10.69 26.71
N ASP A 383 -8.38 -10.81 25.53
CA ASP A 383 -8.22 -9.76 24.52
C ASP A 383 -8.60 -10.29 23.14
N THR A 384 -8.73 -9.37 22.18
CA THR A 384 -8.83 -9.70 20.76
C THR A 384 -7.71 -9.05 19.96
N SER A 385 -7.64 -9.33 18.66
CA SER A 385 -6.74 -8.59 17.76
C SER A 385 -7.31 -8.42 16.36
N THR A 386 -6.84 -7.41 15.65
CA THR A 386 -7.27 -7.04 14.30
C THR A 386 -6.09 -6.61 13.44
N LYS A 387 -6.23 -6.68 12.11
CA LYS A 387 -5.23 -6.12 11.19
C LYS A 387 -5.46 -4.61 11.08
N TYR A 388 -4.51 -3.80 11.56
CA TYR A 388 -4.65 -2.34 11.57
C TYR A 388 -4.37 -1.72 10.20
N ALA A 389 -3.34 -2.23 9.50
CA ALA A 389 -2.95 -1.79 8.16
C ALA A 389 -3.08 -2.93 7.12
N VAL A 390 -4.00 -3.87 7.36
CA VAL A 390 -4.14 -5.12 6.58
C VAL A 390 -2.79 -5.82 6.37
N ALA A 391 -2.28 -5.93 5.14
CA ALA A 391 -0.96 -6.50 4.83
C ALA A 391 0.17 -5.45 4.66
N HIS A 392 -0.19 -4.16 4.59
CA HIS A 392 0.69 -3.10 4.10
C HIS A 392 0.82 -1.97 5.13
N MET A 393 1.69 -2.13 6.12
CA MET A 393 1.93 -1.10 7.13
C MET A 393 2.60 0.16 6.57
N TYR A 394 3.32 0.04 5.45
CA TYR A 394 3.91 1.17 4.73
C TYR A 394 2.97 1.64 3.61
N SER A 395 1.69 1.86 3.96
CA SER A 395 0.66 2.41 3.06
C SER A 395 0.31 3.84 3.43
N SER A 396 -0.21 4.04 4.64
CA SER A 396 -0.64 5.33 5.15
C SER A 396 -0.22 5.51 6.60
N ARG A 397 0.09 6.75 6.99
CA ARG A 397 0.26 7.18 8.38
C ARG A 397 -1.03 7.01 9.19
N ARG A 398 -2.20 6.93 8.55
CA ARG A 398 -3.47 6.61 9.22
C ARG A 398 -4.33 5.70 8.34
N PRO A 399 -4.08 4.37 8.35
CA PRO A 399 -4.90 3.42 7.61
C PRO A 399 -6.34 3.43 8.15
N GLN A 400 -7.32 3.19 7.27
CA GLN A 400 -8.75 3.34 7.59
C GLN A 400 -9.58 2.08 7.32
N GLU A 401 -9.03 1.02 6.71
CA GLU A 401 -9.76 -0.22 6.44
C GLU A 401 -10.27 -0.91 7.71
N TRP A 402 -9.44 -0.91 8.76
CA TRP A 402 -9.73 -1.59 10.02
C TRP A 402 -10.96 -1.03 10.74
N GLU A 403 -11.35 0.22 10.47
CA GLU A 403 -12.50 0.88 11.11
C GLU A 403 -13.81 0.17 10.80
N THR A 404 -13.92 -0.43 9.62
CA THR A 404 -15.11 -1.17 9.20
C THR A 404 -15.38 -2.41 10.06
N ARG A 405 -14.35 -2.98 10.69
CA ARG A 405 -14.45 -4.17 11.54
C ARG A 405 -14.48 -3.87 13.04
N ILE A 406 -13.93 -2.73 13.45
CA ILE A 406 -13.75 -2.43 14.87
C ILE A 406 -14.64 -1.27 15.30
N VAL A 407 -14.53 -0.15 14.60
CA VAL A 407 -15.27 1.06 14.96
C VAL A 407 -16.76 0.87 14.65
N ALA A 408 -17.09 0.28 13.50
CA ALA A 408 -18.48 0.04 13.10
C ALA A 408 -19.24 -0.93 14.02
N GLU A 409 -18.54 -1.90 14.63
CA GLU A 409 -19.14 -2.86 15.57
C GLU A 409 -19.21 -2.35 17.02
N GLY A 410 -18.45 -1.29 17.32
CA GLY A 410 -18.26 -0.76 18.66
C GLY A 410 -17.14 -1.45 19.42
N TRP A 411 -16.32 -0.63 20.07
CA TRP A 411 -15.22 -1.10 20.91
C TRP A 411 -15.74 -1.96 22.06
N PRO A 412 -15.04 -3.06 22.39
CA PRO A 412 -15.44 -3.88 23.52
C PRO A 412 -15.20 -3.19 24.87
N GLU A 413 -16.15 -3.34 25.80
CA GLU A 413 -16.08 -2.70 27.12
C GLU A 413 -15.11 -3.41 28.08
N HIS A 414 -14.91 -4.72 27.92
CA HIS A 414 -14.22 -5.56 28.92
C HIS A 414 -12.86 -6.10 28.48
N PHE A 415 -12.46 -5.88 27.23
CA PHE A 415 -11.22 -6.38 26.68
C PHE A 415 -10.62 -5.42 25.66
N LYS A 416 -9.30 -5.51 25.45
CA LYS A 416 -8.60 -4.64 24.50
C LYS A 416 -8.43 -5.35 23.16
N THR A 417 -8.12 -4.55 22.13
CA THR A 417 -7.84 -5.06 20.77
C THR A 417 -6.40 -4.78 20.39
N TRP A 418 -5.60 -5.82 20.22
CA TRP A 418 -4.23 -5.70 19.71
C TRP A 418 -4.21 -5.35 18.23
N LEU A 419 -3.23 -4.54 17.85
CA LEU A 419 -3.01 -4.13 16.46
C LEU A 419 -1.96 -5.04 15.82
N ASN A 420 -2.38 -5.81 14.81
CA ASN A 420 -1.46 -6.53 13.94
C ASN A 420 -0.98 -5.58 12.85
N LEU A 421 0.32 -5.28 12.85
CA LEU A 421 1.00 -4.49 11.82
C LEU A 421 1.75 -5.44 10.91
N ARG A 422 1.38 -5.47 9.64
CA ARG A 422 1.99 -6.37 8.68
C ARG A 422 2.94 -5.62 7.76
N ASN A 423 4.20 -6.04 7.74
CA ASN A 423 5.15 -5.62 6.72
C ASN A 423 5.25 -6.72 5.66
N ASP A 424 4.37 -6.67 4.68
CA ASP A 424 4.51 -7.44 3.44
C ASP A 424 4.80 -6.48 2.26
N ASP A 425 5.33 -5.29 2.56
CA ASP A 425 5.62 -4.22 1.61
C ASP A 425 7.09 -4.23 1.15
N ILE A 426 8.01 -4.33 2.11
CA ILE A 426 9.45 -4.12 1.93
C ILE A 426 10.18 -5.20 2.72
N VAL A 427 10.91 -6.07 2.01
CA VAL A 427 11.64 -7.20 2.59
C VAL A 427 13.14 -7.12 2.31
N MET A 428 13.57 -6.62 1.14
CA MET A 428 14.97 -6.65 0.75
C MET A 428 15.69 -5.34 1.07
N GLN A 429 15.14 -4.21 0.63
CA GLN A 429 15.74 -2.88 0.76
C GLN A 429 15.59 -2.33 2.19
N ARG A 430 16.56 -1.54 2.63
CA ARG A 430 16.52 -0.88 3.94
C ARG A 430 15.63 0.37 3.92
N TRP A 431 14.65 0.42 4.81
CA TRP A 431 13.69 1.53 4.95
C TRP A 431 13.93 2.33 6.24
N GLY A 432 13.63 3.64 6.23
CA GLY A 432 13.71 4.46 7.44
C GLY A 432 13.15 5.87 7.29
N SER A 433 11.92 6.09 7.78
CA SER A 433 11.30 7.42 7.92
C SER A 433 10.79 7.65 9.35
N PRO A 434 11.52 8.41 10.19
CA PRO A 434 11.07 8.78 11.53
C PRO A 434 9.73 9.50 11.55
N ASP A 435 9.48 10.40 10.59
CA ASP A 435 8.23 11.15 10.53
C ASP A 435 7.03 10.25 10.21
N PHE A 436 7.18 9.30 9.29
CA PHE A 436 6.13 8.32 9.00
C PHE A 436 5.78 7.50 10.24
N VAL A 437 6.79 6.91 10.91
CA VAL A 437 6.57 6.05 12.09
C VAL A 437 5.95 6.85 13.24
N ARG A 438 6.43 8.07 13.50
CA ARG A 438 5.91 8.93 14.57
C ARG A 438 4.42 9.24 14.37
N GLU A 439 4.04 9.67 13.16
CA GLU A 439 2.65 9.99 12.87
C GLU A 439 1.78 8.74 12.89
N PHE A 440 2.27 7.61 12.36
CA PHE A 440 1.55 6.34 12.43
C PHE A 440 1.22 5.91 13.87
N ILE A 441 2.18 6.01 14.77
CA ILE A 441 2.03 5.64 16.18
C ILE A 441 1.07 6.59 16.91
N LYS A 442 1.15 7.90 16.64
CA LYS A 442 0.24 8.89 17.25
C LYS A 442 -1.22 8.64 16.91
N TRP A 443 -1.50 8.11 15.72
CA TRP A 443 -2.86 7.82 15.27
C TRP A 443 -3.44 6.49 15.76
N MET A 444 -2.66 5.66 16.46
CA MET A 444 -3.17 4.41 17.03
C MET A 444 -4.24 4.67 18.11
N PRO A 445 -5.31 3.85 18.19
CA PRO A 445 -6.38 3.96 19.20
C PRO A 445 -5.92 3.41 20.57
N ARG A 446 -5.03 4.14 21.24
CA ARG A 446 -4.33 3.68 22.46
C ARG A 446 -5.25 3.42 23.65
N GLU A 447 -6.37 4.12 23.74
CA GLU A 447 -7.36 3.90 24.79
C GLU A 447 -8.06 2.53 24.66
N HIS A 448 -8.07 1.93 23.47
CA HIS A 448 -8.71 0.65 23.18
C HIS A 448 -7.75 -0.49 22.84
N SER A 449 -6.46 -0.20 22.69
CA SER A 449 -5.41 -1.17 22.35
C SER A 449 -4.32 -1.23 23.41
N PRO A 450 -3.85 -2.42 23.81
CA PRO A 450 -2.67 -2.51 24.66
C PRO A 450 -1.39 -2.20 23.87
N GLY A 451 -1.44 -2.29 22.55
CA GLY A 451 -0.34 -2.03 21.64
C GLY A 451 -0.39 -2.92 20.40
N PHE A 452 0.78 -3.25 19.87
CA PHE A 452 0.90 -3.91 18.58
C PHE A 452 1.88 -5.08 18.58
N TYR A 453 1.77 -5.90 17.55
CA TYR A 453 2.85 -6.79 17.11
C TYR A 453 3.07 -6.61 15.61
N MET A 454 4.33 -6.45 15.22
CA MET A 454 4.75 -6.11 13.86
C MET A 454 5.52 -7.28 13.21
N GLY A 455 5.18 -7.69 11.99
CA GLY A 455 5.84 -8.80 11.29
C GLY A 455 5.33 -9.05 9.88
N SER A 456 5.82 -10.08 9.19
CA SER A 456 5.33 -10.52 7.86
C SER A 456 4.57 -11.84 7.99
N ASP A 457 3.63 -12.14 7.07
CA ASP A 457 3.06 -13.50 6.96
C ASP A 457 3.94 -14.46 6.16
N GLY A 458 4.81 -13.97 5.27
CA GLY A 458 5.60 -14.80 4.35
C GLY A 458 7.12 -14.61 4.38
N TYR A 459 7.62 -13.73 5.25
CA TYR A 459 9.04 -13.47 5.42
C TYR A 459 9.46 -13.61 6.90
N VAL A 460 10.59 -14.26 7.15
CA VAL A 460 11.07 -14.56 8.50
C VAL A 460 12.21 -13.61 8.86
N TRP A 461 12.01 -12.80 9.91
CA TRP A 461 13.02 -11.86 10.42
C TRP A 461 14.09 -12.52 11.28
N ALA A 462 14.73 -13.55 10.72
CA ALA A 462 15.82 -14.29 11.34
C ALA A 462 17.17 -13.84 10.78
N ARG A 463 17.85 -14.67 9.98
CA ARG A 463 19.04 -14.30 9.22
C ARG A 463 18.67 -13.98 7.78
N GLU A 464 19.25 -12.93 7.24
CA GLU A 464 19.14 -12.62 5.82
C GLU A 464 19.94 -13.67 5.02
N SER A 465 19.49 -13.99 3.80
CA SER A 465 20.09 -15.06 2.98
C SER A 465 20.46 -14.62 1.56
N VAL A 466 20.21 -13.36 1.20
CA VAL A 466 20.29 -12.89 -0.19
C VAL A 466 21.45 -11.96 -0.47
N ALA A 467 22.08 -11.36 0.54
CA ALA A 467 23.25 -10.53 0.31
C ALA A 467 24.38 -11.32 -0.38
N LYS A 468 25.03 -10.66 -1.34
CA LYS A 468 26.20 -11.20 -2.06
C LYS A 468 27.52 -10.82 -1.40
N ASN A 469 27.55 -9.69 -0.69
CA ASN A 469 28.75 -9.27 0.01
C ASN A 469 29.01 -10.16 1.24
N PRO A 470 30.18 -10.82 1.36
CA PRO A 470 30.48 -11.70 2.49
C PRO A 470 30.47 -11.03 3.87
N GLU A 471 30.70 -9.71 3.96
CA GLU A 471 30.62 -8.97 5.24
C GLU A 471 29.17 -8.75 5.70
N MET A 472 28.22 -8.86 4.79
CA MET A 472 26.81 -8.61 5.02
C MET A 472 25.98 -9.90 5.04
N ALA A 473 26.47 -10.93 4.34
CA ALA A 473 25.88 -12.26 4.23
C ALA A 473 25.64 -12.94 5.59
N GLY A 474 24.41 -13.38 5.86
CA GLY A 474 24.01 -14.14 7.05
C GLY A 474 23.82 -13.30 8.32
N ARG A 475 23.86 -11.97 8.23
CA ARG A 475 23.54 -11.06 9.34
C ARG A 475 22.10 -11.24 9.79
N LEU A 476 21.81 -10.80 11.02
CA LEU A 476 20.44 -10.81 11.54
C LEU A 476 19.60 -9.78 10.78
N GLU A 477 18.34 -10.08 10.49
CA GLU A 477 17.43 -9.11 9.87
C GLU A 477 17.21 -7.89 10.78
N VAL A 478 17.19 -8.07 12.10
CA VAL A 478 17.14 -6.97 13.08
C VAL A 478 18.38 -6.06 13.04
N ASP A 479 19.52 -6.58 12.60
CA ASP A 479 20.77 -5.83 12.46
C ASP A 479 20.92 -5.23 11.05
N LYS A 480 20.51 -5.93 9.99
CA LYS A 480 20.43 -5.39 8.63
C LYS A 480 19.45 -4.22 8.55
N HIS A 481 18.27 -4.35 9.16
CA HIS A 481 17.21 -3.34 9.21
C HIS A 481 17.19 -2.58 10.55
N TRP A 482 18.35 -2.44 11.22
CA TRP A 482 18.47 -1.86 12.56
C TRP A 482 17.76 -0.51 12.68
N TYR A 483 17.83 0.35 11.65
CA TYR A 483 17.22 1.67 11.69
C TYR A 483 15.70 1.55 11.76
N GLN A 484 15.08 0.73 10.91
CA GLN A 484 13.65 0.42 10.95
C GLN A 484 13.22 -0.15 12.31
N PHE A 485 13.90 -1.17 12.82
CA PHE A 485 13.55 -1.77 14.11
C PHE A 485 13.68 -0.76 15.26
N ARG A 486 14.74 0.05 15.27
CA ARG A 486 14.94 1.13 16.24
C ARG A 486 13.82 2.16 16.16
N LEU A 487 13.43 2.61 14.97
CA LEU A 487 12.38 3.60 14.77
C LEU A 487 11.06 3.14 15.40
N TRP A 488 10.58 1.95 15.04
CA TRP A 488 9.30 1.42 15.52
C TRP A 488 9.29 1.18 17.03
N GLY A 489 10.37 0.65 17.61
CA GLY A 489 10.44 0.39 19.05
C GLY A 489 10.61 1.67 19.87
N GLN A 490 11.54 2.55 19.47
CA GLN A 490 11.85 3.77 20.20
C GLN A 490 10.73 4.81 20.10
N LEU A 491 10.12 5.02 18.92
CA LEU A 491 9.00 5.96 18.77
C LEU A 491 7.72 5.44 19.42
N ALA A 492 7.56 4.12 19.56
CA ALA A 492 6.46 3.55 20.34
C ALA A 492 6.66 3.73 21.86
N TYR A 493 7.90 3.95 22.31
CA TYR A 493 8.17 4.35 23.68
C TYR A 493 8.09 5.87 23.85
N ASN A 494 8.75 6.65 23.00
CA ASN A 494 8.83 8.11 23.07
C ASN A 494 8.66 8.74 21.67
N THR A 495 7.50 9.33 21.41
CA THR A 495 7.18 10.00 20.14
C THR A 495 7.90 11.35 19.96
N ASP A 496 8.54 11.86 21.02
CA ASP A 496 9.16 13.19 21.03
C ASP A 496 10.63 13.16 20.57
N LEU A 497 11.16 11.99 20.21
CA LEU A 497 12.48 11.86 19.60
C LEU A 497 12.53 12.59 18.26
N GLY A 498 13.20 13.75 18.27
CA GLY A 498 13.34 14.66 17.14
C GLY A 498 14.51 14.34 16.22
N ARG A 499 14.63 15.14 15.15
CA ARG A 499 15.64 15.00 14.10
C ARG A 499 17.07 14.90 14.64
N ASP A 500 17.44 15.72 15.62
CA ASP A 500 18.78 15.71 16.24
C ASP A 500 19.18 14.33 16.79
N TYR A 501 18.24 13.59 17.38
CA TYR A 501 18.48 12.24 17.89
C TYR A 501 18.76 11.24 16.76
N TRP A 502 18.01 11.34 15.67
CA TRP A 502 18.15 10.44 14.52
C TRP A 502 19.38 10.75 13.68
N GLU A 503 19.71 12.03 13.48
CA GLU A 503 20.99 12.44 12.87
C GLU A 503 22.18 11.95 13.70
N ALA A 504 22.13 12.12 15.04
CA ALA A 504 23.17 11.59 15.92
C ALA A 504 23.26 10.05 15.85
N THR A 505 22.12 9.36 15.73
CA THR A 505 22.05 7.91 15.56
C THR A 505 22.76 7.46 14.27
N LEU A 506 22.52 8.15 13.16
CA LEU A 506 23.18 7.86 11.88
C LEU A 506 24.68 8.19 11.94
N ALA A 507 25.05 9.32 12.55
CA ALA A 507 26.46 9.72 12.71
C ALA A 507 27.26 8.73 13.57
N HIS A 508 26.63 8.15 14.59
CA HIS A 508 27.25 7.13 15.44
C HIS A 508 27.43 5.80 14.68
N ARG A 509 26.41 5.34 13.93
CA ARG A 509 26.54 4.09 13.13
C ARG A 509 27.54 4.25 11.99
N PHE A 510 27.59 5.43 11.37
CA PHE A 510 28.45 5.73 10.23
C PHE A 510 29.35 6.95 10.49
N PRO A 511 30.43 6.79 11.28
CA PRO A 511 31.32 7.89 11.61
C PRO A 511 31.90 8.59 10.36
N GLY A 512 31.76 9.92 10.32
CA GLY A 512 32.28 10.76 9.23
C GLY A 512 31.34 10.95 8.04
N VAL A 513 30.16 10.31 8.04
CA VAL A 513 29.11 10.60 7.06
C VAL A 513 28.48 11.97 7.32
N ASP A 514 27.99 12.63 6.27
CA ASP A 514 27.04 13.73 6.43
C ASP A 514 25.69 13.14 6.86
N ALA A 515 25.48 13.04 8.17
CA ALA A 515 24.29 12.42 8.75
C ALA A 515 23.00 13.16 8.38
N LYS A 516 23.08 14.48 8.14
CA LYS A 516 21.94 15.28 7.72
C LYS A 516 21.53 14.90 6.29
N ALA A 517 22.49 14.86 5.38
CA ALA A 517 22.24 14.45 4.00
C ALA A 517 21.77 12.99 3.91
N LEU A 518 22.34 12.09 4.73
CA LEU A 518 21.88 10.69 4.81
C LEU A 518 20.46 10.59 5.35
N TYR A 519 20.12 11.36 6.40
CA TYR A 519 18.77 11.44 6.95
C TYR A 519 17.77 11.88 5.88
N ASP A 520 18.03 13.01 5.21
CA ASP A 520 17.11 13.58 4.21
C ASP A 520 16.95 12.63 3.02
N ALA A 521 18.04 12.02 2.54
CA ALA A 521 17.99 11.05 1.43
C ALA A 521 17.18 9.80 1.79
N TRP A 522 17.44 9.20 2.96
CA TRP A 522 16.84 7.93 3.36
C TRP A 522 15.37 8.10 3.76
N GLU A 523 15.01 9.16 4.48
CA GLU A 523 13.62 9.48 4.81
C GLU A 523 12.80 9.75 3.55
N SER A 524 13.38 10.48 2.59
CA SER A 524 12.71 10.82 1.33
C SER A 524 12.34 9.57 0.50
N VAL A 525 13.30 8.69 0.20
CA VAL A 525 12.99 7.47 -0.60
C VAL A 525 12.09 6.49 0.15
N SER A 526 12.03 6.58 1.48
CA SER A 526 11.12 5.80 2.32
C SER A 526 9.64 6.18 2.12
N GLU A 527 9.32 7.31 1.48
CA GLU A 527 7.94 7.70 1.13
C GLU A 527 7.44 7.09 -0.19
N ILE A 528 8.32 6.46 -0.98
CA ILE A 528 7.97 5.90 -2.30
C ILE A 528 6.90 4.80 -2.17
N VAL A 529 7.17 3.76 -1.37
CA VAL A 529 6.23 2.65 -1.18
C VAL A 529 4.90 3.12 -0.56
N PRO A 530 4.88 3.97 0.50
CA PRO A 530 3.66 4.63 0.97
C PRO A 530 2.87 5.38 -0.10
N GLN A 531 3.54 6.16 -0.96
CA GLN A 531 2.86 6.92 -2.02
C GLN A 531 2.27 5.99 -3.10
N VAL A 532 2.99 4.92 -3.45
CA VAL A 532 2.52 3.90 -4.41
C VAL A 532 1.30 3.14 -3.86
N ASN A 533 1.39 2.61 -2.64
CA ASN A 533 0.30 1.90 -1.98
C ASN A 533 -0.99 2.74 -1.87
N ARG A 534 -0.88 4.05 -1.62
CA ARG A 534 -2.05 4.95 -1.58
C ARG A 534 -2.66 5.20 -2.95
N ALA A 535 -1.83 5.31 -3.99
CA ALA A 535 -2.28 5.58 -5.35
C ALA A 535 -2.92 4.35 -6.01
N VAL A 536 -2.39 3.16 -5.71
CA VAL A 536 -2.86 1.88 -6.22
C VAL A 536 -2.90 0.88 -5.07
N TRP A 537 -4.10 0.49 -4.65
CA TRP A 537 -4.30 -0.29 -3.44
C TRP A 537 -4.78 -1.70 -3.73
N ALA A 538 -4.08 -2.67 -3.16
CA ALA A 538 -4.54 -4.03 -2.98
C ALA A 538 -4.27 -4.41 -1.51
N PRO A 539 -5.28 -4.87 -0.74
CA PRO A 539 -5.13 -4.95 0.71
C PRO A 539 -4.44 -6.23 1.19
N THR A 540 -4.36 -7.29 0.37
CA THR A 540 -3.84 -8.59 0.80
C THR A 540 -2.43 -8.86 0.30
N ASP A 541 -1.71 -9.68 1.05
CA ASP A 541 -0.28 -9.94 0.92
C ASP A 541 0.15 -10.70 -0.32
N GLY A 542 -0.78 -11.39 -0.98
CA GLY A 542 -0.52 -12.01 -2.27
C GLY A 542 -0.72 -11.05 -3.44
N ASP A 543 -1.36 -9.90 -3.21
CA ASP A 543 -1.85 -9.07 -4.31
C ASP A 543 -0.83 -8.02 -4.75
N PHE A 544 0.16 -7.67 -3.93
CA PHE A 544 1.14 -6.66 -4.31
C PHE A 544 2.45 -6.71 -3.51
N ALA A 545 3.57 -6.87 -4.22
CA ALA A 545 4.92 -6.58 -3.74
C ALA A 545 5.52 -5.42 -4.53
N ALA A 546 5.75 -4.28 -3.86
CA ALA A 546 6.24 -3.06 -4.50
C ALA A 546 7.65 -3.22 -5.07
N GLU A 547 8.55 -3.93 -4.36
CA GLU A 547 9.95 -4.16 -4.79
C GLU A 547 10.07 -5.00 -6.08
N ALA A 548 9.02 -5.74 -6.44
CA ALA A 548 8.98 -6.64 -7.60
C ALA A 548 8.03 -6.17 -8.72
N CYS A 549 7.17 -5.17 -8.47
CA CYS A 549 6.01 -4.85 -9.30
C CYS A 549 5.22 -6.13 -9.66
N ALA A 550 4.96 -6.97 -8.64
CA ALA A 550 4.40 -8.31 -8.84
C ALA A 550 3.29 -8.62 -7.83
N GLN A 551 2.47 -9.60 -8.18
CA GLN A 551 1.50 -10.29 -7.33
C GLN A 551 1.81 -11.80 -7.33
N ARG A 552 0.97 -12.60 -6.67
CA ARG A 552 1.11 -14.07 -6.63
C ARG A 552 1.30 -14.72 -8.00
N ASP A 553 0.57 -14.24 -9.00
CA ASP A 553 0.57 -14.80 -10.34
C ASP A 553 1.65 -14.22 -11.26
N GLY A 554 2.55 -13.36 -10.75
CA GLY A 554 3.66 -12.78 -11.49
C GLY A 554 3.60 -11.26 -11.63
N PHE A 555 4.18 -10.74 -12.72
CA PHE A 555 4.31 -9.29 -12.96
C PHE A 555 2.95 -8.57 -13.06
N LEU A 556 2.88 -7.37 -12.48
CA LEU A 556 1.73 -6.49 -12.54
C LEU A 556 1.86 -5.50 -13.70
N GLY A 557 1.24 -5.86 -14.82
CA GLY A 557 1.08 -4.97 -15.97
C GLY A 557 0.17 -3.78 -15.68
N VAL A 558 0.16 -2.78 -16.57
CA VAL A 558 -0.54 -1.50 -16.40
C VAL A 558 -2.04 -1.72 -16.20
N ASP A 559 -2.61 -2.71 -16.87
CA ASP A 559 -4.01 -3.07 -16.74
C ASP A 559 -4.34 -3.59 -15.35
N ASP A 560 -3.58 -4.57 -14.86
CA ASP A 560 -3.78 -5.13 -13.51
C ASP A 560 -3.38 -4.14 -12.40
N PHE A 561 -2.44 -3.24 -12.67
CA PHE A 561 -1.92 -2.28 -11.70
C PHE A 561 -2.78 -1.01 -11.61
N HIS A 562 -2.99 -0.29 -12.70
CA HIS A 562 -3.67 1.02 -12.67
C HIS A 562 -5.16 0.96 -13.04
N PHE A 563 -5.56 0.04 -13.93
CA PHE A 563 -6.93 0.01 -14.46
C PHE A 563 -7.86 -0.94 -13.69
N ALA A 564 -7.32 -2.04 -13.15
CA ALA A 564 -8.08 -3.01 -12.35
C ALA A 564 -8.19 -2.64 -10.86
N ARG A 565 -7.29 -1.77 -10.37
CA ARG A 565 -7.20 -1.39 -8.95
C ARG A 565 -7.67 0.02 -8.72
N LYS A 566 -8.09 0.28 -7.49
CA LYS A 566 -8.50 1.60 -7.02
C LYS A 566 -7.48 2.15 -6.03
N PRO A 567 -7.39 3.47 -5.87
CA PRO A 567 -6.63 4.06 -4.78
C PRO A 567 -7.16 3.64 -3.40
N MET A 568 -6.31 3.71 -2.39
CA MET A 568 -6.68 3.46 -0.99
C MET A 568 -7.75 4.47 -0.55
N VAL A 569 -8.73 4.02 0.22
CA VAL A 569 -9.82 4.91 0.71
C VAL A 569 -9.38 5.60 2.00
N LEU A 570 -9.11 6.90 1.92
CA LEU A 570 -8.61 7.73 3.02
C LEU A 570 -9.57 8.86 3.43
N THR A 571 -10.83 8.80 2.99
CA THR A 571 -11.83 9.86 3.23
C THR A 571 -12.76 9.62 4.43
N ARG A 572 -12.58 8.54 5.21
CA ARG A 572 -13.45 8.21 6.35
C ARG A 572 -13.13 9.04 7.59
N VAL A 573 -11.85 9.38 7.78
CA VAL A 573 -11.38 10.19 8.91
C VAL A 573 -11.06 11.59 8.43
N LYS A 574 -11.64 12.59 9.10
CA LYS A 574 -11.36 14.00 8.84
C LYS A 574 -9.95 14.34 9.34
N ASP A 575 -9.26 15.22 8.61
CA ASP A 575 -7.94 15.75 8.99
C ASP A 575 -6.86 14.65 9.12
N ALA A 576 -7.06 13.51 8.46
CA ALA A 576 -6.04 12.48 8.31
C ALA A 576 -4.82 13.03 7.53
N PRO A 577 -3.58 12.60 7.87
CA PRO A 577 -2.35 13.19 7.35
C PRO A 577 -2.16 12.99 5.84
N ASP A 578 -2.60 11.85 5.31
CA ASP A 578 -2.39 11.51 3.90
C ASP A 578 -3.62 11.86 3.06
N PRO A 579 -3.45 12.55 1.90
CA PRO A 579 -4.56 12.90 1.03
C PRO A 579 -5.08 11.69 0.24
N GLN A 580 -6.36 11.74 -0.14
CA GLN A 580 -6.97 10.80 -1.08
C GLN A 580 -6.36 10.96 -2.49
N CYS A 581 -5.87 9.86 -3.06
CA CYS A 581 -5.44 9.79 -4.46
C CYS A 581 -6.62 9.54 -5.41
N VAL A 582 -6.49 9.97 -6.66
CA VAL A 582 -7.46 9.76 -7.74
C VAL A 582 -6.90 8.74 -8.73
N SER A 583 -7.76 7.82 -9.21
CA SER A 583 -7.36 6.81 -10.20
C SER A 583 -7.02 7.46 -11.56
N VAL A 584 -6.21 6.79 -12.38
CA VAL A 584 -5.90 7.27 -13.74
C VAL A 584 -7.16 7.42 -14.60
N THR A 585 -8.11 6.50 -14.45
CA THR A 585 -9.39 6.48 -15.17
C THR A 585 -10.30 7.63 -14.76
N ASP A 586 -10.48 7.85 -13.46
CA ASP A 586 -11.35 8.92 -12.96
C ASP A 586 -10.77 10.30 -13.29
N TRP A 587 -9.44 10.43 -13.22
CA TRP A 587 -8.73 11.64 -13.64
C TRP A 587 -8.91 11.90 -15.15
N ALA A 588 -8.69 10.90 -16.01
CA ALA A 588 -8.85 11.05 -17.46
C ALA A 588 -10.27 11.46 -17.86
N LYS A 589 -11.30 10.81 -17.28
CA LYS A 589 -12.71 11.16 -17.48
C LYS A 589 -13.01 12.60 -17.08
N ALA A 590 -12.48 13.05 -15.94
CA ALA A 590 -12.66 14.41 -15.47
C ALA A 590 -11.97 15.44 -16.40
N VAL A 591 -10.75 15.15 -16.85
CA VAL A 591 -10.01 16.00 -17.79
C VAL A 591 -10.75 16.14 -19.12
N LEU A 592 -11.18 15.03 -19.73
CA LEU A 592 -11.93 15.05 -20.99
C LEU A 592 -13.28 15.77 -20.86
N SER A 593 -13.91 15.65 -19.69
CA SER A 593 -15.17 16.34 -19.37
C SER A 593 -14.99 17.77 -18.86
N LYS A 594 -13.76 18.31 -18.80
CA LYS A 594 -13.42 19.62 -18.22
C LYS A 594 -13.96 19.84 -16.80
N LYS A 595 -14.02 18.77 -16.00
CA LYS A 595 -14.47 18.80 -14.60
C LYS A 595 -13.26 18.94 -13.65
N PRO A 596 -13.41 19.67 -12.53
CA PRO A 596 -12.36 19.73 -11.52
C PRO A 596 -12.15 18.37 -10.85
N VAL A 597 -10.90 18.05 -10.55
CA VAL A 597 -10.51 16.83 -9.83
C VAL A 597 -10.26 17.17 -8.36
N LYS A 598 -10.84 16.39 -7.44
CA LYS A 598 -10.62 16.52 -5.99
C LYS A 598 -9.73 15.38 -5.50
N GLY A 599 -8.63 15.72 -4.84
CA GLY A 599 -7.63 14.75 -4.36
C GLY A 599 -6.32 14.89 -5.13
N LEU A 600 -5.35 14.04 -4.79
CA LEU A 600 -4.05 13.99 -5.44
C LEU A 600 -4.19 13.31 -6.80
N THR A 601 -3.89 14.04 -7.87
CA THR A 601 -3.99 13.51 -9.24
C THR A 601 -2.86 12.52 -9.55
N PRO A 602 -3.01 11.62 -10.54
CA PRO A 602 -1.94 10.71 -10.95
C PRO A 602 -0.64 11.42 -11.34
N LEU A 603 -0.71 12.60 -11.97
CA LEU A 603 0.48 13.38 -12.32
C LEU A 603 1.18 13.93 -11.07
N GLN A 604 0.42 14.41 -10.08
CA GLN A 604 0.99 14.85 -8.80
C GLN A 604 1.57 13.68 -7.99
N VAL A 605 0.98 12.49 -8.08
CA VAL A 605 1.57 11.27 -7.51
C VAL A 605 2.93 11.01 -8.14
N ALA A 606 3.04 11.05 -9.47
CA ALA A 606 4.31 10.86 -10.17
C ALA A 606 5.34 11.95 -9.83
N ASP A 607 4.92 13.22 -9.74
CA ASP A 607 5.80 14.33 -9.37
C ASP A 607 6.32 14.20 -7.92
N ASN A 608 5.49 13.70 -6.99
CA ASN A 608 5.95 13.38 -5.64
C ASN A 608 7.01 12.29 -5.64
N LEU A 609 6.80 11.20 -6.40
CA LEU A 609 7.74 10.10 -6.51
C LEU A 609 9.10 10.56 -7.07
N ASP A 610 9.09 11.40 -8.12
CA ASP A 610 10.30 12.01 -8.65
C ASP A 610 10.98 12.94 -7.64
N GLY A 611 10.22 13.75 -6.92
CA GLY A 611 10.75 14.62 -5.86
C GLY A 611 11.44 13.81 -4.76
N PHE A 612 10.87 12.67 -4.39
CA PHE A 612 11.47 11.78 -3.40
C PHE A 612 12.79 11.18 -3.89
N ALA A 613 12.82 10.72 -5.14
CA ALA A 613 14.01 10.16 -5.79
C ALA A 613 15.11 11.22 -5.97
N ALA A 614 14.76 12.42 -6.43
CA ALA A 614 15.69 13.51 -6.69
C ALA A 614 16.42 13.97 -5.42
N THR A 615 15.72 14.01 -4.29
CA THR A 615 16.32 14.35 -2.99
C THR A 615 17.47 13.41 -2.66
N ALA A 616 17.26 12.09 -2.79
CA ALA A 616 18.33 11.11 -2.55
C ALA A 616 19.45 11.20 -3.60
N GLN A 617 19.11 11.25 -4.89
CA GLN A 617 20.09 11.29 -5.98
C GLN A 617 21.05 12.49 -5.86
N SER A 618 20.56 13.64 -5.40
CA SER A 618 21.38 14.83 -5.18
C SER A 618 22.45 14.65 -4.09
N ALA A 619 22.21 13.78 -3.11
CA ALA A 619 23.11 13.54 -1.98
C ALA A 619 24.06 12.35 -2.20
N LEU A 620 23.67 11.36 -3.02
CA LEU A 620 24.37 10.07 -3.16
C LEU A 620 25.86 10.21 -3.51
N THR A 621 26.23 11.09 -4.45
CA THR A 621 27.63 11.25 -4.85
C THR A 621 28.51 11.69 -3.66
N ALA A 622 28.07 12.69 -2.90
CA ALA A 622 28.82 13.18 -1.74
C ALA A 622 28.86 12.13 -0.61
N LEU A 623 27.73 11.47 -0.35
CA LEU A 623 27.64 10.41 0.66
C LEU A 623 28.59 9.24 0.34
N ARG A 624 28.68 8.83 -0.93
CA ARG A 624 29.59 7.76 -1.38
C ARG A 624 31.06 8.15 -1.22
N GLN A 625 31.43 9.38 -1.54
CA GLN A 625 32.80 9.87 -1.36
C GLN A 625 33.23 9.84 0.10
N ASN A 626 32.31 10.10 1.02
CA ASN A 626 32.56 10.11 2.46
C ASN A 626 32.31 8.76 3.14
N ALA A 627 31.98 7.71 2.39
CA ALA A 627 31.69 6.40 2.97
C ALA A 627 32.93 5.70 3.55
N ASN A 628 34.15 6.16 3.19
CA ASN A 628 35.42 5.69 3.76
C ASN A 628 35.61 4.16 3.77
N GLY A 629 35.06 3.47 2.75
CA GLY A 629 35.12 2.01 2.64
C GLY A 629 34.19 1.25 3.60
N ASN A 630 33.28 1.93 4.32
CA ASN A 630 32.28 1.27 5.15
C ASN A 630 31.28 0.50 4.28
N VAL A 631 31.35 -0.83 4.32
CA VAL A 631 30.55 -1.72 3.49
C VAL A 631 29.04 -1.60 3.77
N GLU A 632 28.64 -1.52 5.04
CA GLU A 632 27.23 -1.38 5.42
C GLU A 632 26.64 -0.06 4.91
N LEU A 633 27.40 1.04 5.01
CA LEU A 633 26.97 2.33 4.47
C LEU A 633 26.85 2.27 2.95
N LEU A 634 27.83 1.69 2.24
CA LEU A 634 27.77 1.57 0.78
C LEU A 634 26.57 0.76 0.30
N GLU A 635 26.24 -0.35 0.97
CA GLU A 635 25.03 -1.12 0.69
C GLU A 635 23.74 -0.37 1.02
N THR A 636 23.74 0.38 2.12
CA THR A 636 22.61 1.26 2.47
C THR A 636 22.38 2.33 1.40
N LEU A 637 23.46 2.94 0.89
CA LEU A 637 23.39 3.93 -0.20
C LEU A 637 22.92 3.30 -1.51
N ASN A 638 23.26 2.03 -1.79
CA ASN A 638 22.72 1.30 -2.93
C ASN A 638 21.22 0.99 -2.77
N ASP A 639 20.76 0.66 -1.57
CA ASP A 639 19.33 0.49 -1.29
C ASP A 639 18.58 1.80 -1.50
N ILE A 640 19.14 2.93 -1.03
CA ILE A 640 18.57 4.27 -1.26
C ILE A 640 18.54 4.59 -2.76
N GLU A 641 19.61 4.31 -3.50
CA GLU A 641 19.67 4.54 -4.95
C GLU A 641 18.66 3.67 -5.71
N SER A 642 18.56 2.38 -5.35
CA SER A 642 17.60 1.48 -5.98
C SER A 642 16.15 1.87 -5.63
N MET A 643 15.84 2.28 -4.40
CA MET A 643 14.51 2.82 -4.08
C MET A 643 14.21 4.09 -4.88
N ALA A 644 15.18 4.99 -5.09
CA ALA A 644 15.00 6.16 -5.94
C ALA A 644 14.64 5.78 -7.39
N PHE A 645 15.33 4.80 -7.99
CA PHE A 645 14.97 4.28 -9.31
C PHE A 645 13.61 3.57 -9.34
N LEU A 646 13.26 2.84 -8.27
CA LEU A 646 11.93 2.24 -8.14
C LEU A 646 10.83 3.31 -8.10
N GLY A 647 11.06 4.43 -7.40
CA GLY A 647 10.15 5.58 -7.39
C GLY A 647 9.95 6.19 -8.77
N ARG A 648 11.05 6.41 -9.52
CA ARG A 648 10.99 6.95 -10.89
C ARG A 648 10.28 5.98 -11.85
N TYR A 649 10.54 4.67 -11.75
CA TYR A 649 9.78 3.66 -12.48
C TYR A 649 8.28 3.79 -12.24
N TYR A 650 7.83 3.86 -10.98
CA TYR A 650 6.41 4.01 -10.68
C TYR A 650 5.87 5.40 -11.08
N ALA A 651 6.70 6.45 -11.07
CA ALA A 651 6.33 7.76 -11.58
C ALA A 651 6.00 7.70 -13.07
N ASP A 652 6.91 7.14 -13.88
CA ASP A 652 6.73 7.04 -15.33
C ASP A 652 5.66 6.02 -15.71
N LYS A 653 5.55 4.89 -15.01
CA LYS A 653 4.41 3.97 -15.16
C LYS A 653 3.06 4.66 -14.88
N THR A 654 3.01 5.51 -13.85
CA THR A 654 1.80 6.29 -13.52
C THR A 654 1.48 7.35 -14.57
N ARG A 655 2.49 8.07 -15.09
CA ARG A 655 2.31 9.05 -16.18
C ARG A 655 1.88 8.36 -17.46
N GLY A 656 2.54 7.28 -17.84
CA GLY A 656 2.19 6.43 -18.98
C GLY A 656 0.76 5.94 -18.88
N ALA A 657 0.36 5.40 -17.72
CA ALA A 657 -1.01 4.96 -17.47
C ALA A 657 -2.04 6.11 -17.53
N ALA A 658 -1.69 7.30 -17.03
CA ALA A 658 -2.57 8.47 -17.11
C ALA A 658 -2.80 8.92 -18.57
N LYS A 659 -1.75 8.94 -19.39
CA LYS A 659 -1.85 9.27 -20.83
C LYS A 659 -2.57 8.17 -21.62
N LEU A 660 -2.30 6.91 -21.28
CA LEU A 660 -3.02 5.76 -21.84
C LEU A 660 -4.50 5.80 -21.47
N ALA A 661 -4.85 6.23 -20.26
CA ALA A 661 -6.24 6.43 -19.85
C ALA A 661 -6.92 7.53 -20.67
N LEU A 662 -6.24 8.68 -20.92
CA LEU A 662 -6.77 9.71 -21.82
C LEU A 662 -6.98 9.18 -23.24
N PHE A 663 -6.03 8.43 -23.77
CA PHE A 663 -6.15 7.79 -25.09
C PHE A 663 -7.38 6.87 -25.14
N ARG A 664 -7.48 5.91 -24.21
CA ARG A 664 -8.56 4.92 -24.14
C ARG A 664 -9.94 5.58 -23.93
N GLU A 665 -10.04 6.55 -23.01
CA GLU A 665 -11.30 7.27 -22.72
C GLU A 665 -11.68 8.27 -23.83
N SER A 666 -10.73 8.70 -24.67
CA SER A 666 -10.98 9.47 -25.90
C SER A 666 -11.37 8.60 -27.10
N ASN A 667 -11.95 7.42 -26.86
CA ASN A 667 -12.29 6.42 -27.88
C ASN A 667 -11.10 5.96 -28.75
N ARG A 668 -9.87 6.01 -28.23
CA ARG A 668 -8.65 5.57 -28.92
C ARG A 668 -8.38 6.32 -30.24
N GLU A 669 -8.73 7.60 -30.32
CA GLU A 669 -8.53 8.44 -31.52
C GLU A 669 -7.32 9.38 -31.41
N SER A 670 -6.90 9.74 -30.19
CA SER A 670 -5.83 10.72 -29.96
C SER A 670 -4.43 10.12 -30.05
N LYS A 671 -3.81 10.20 -31.25
CA LYS A 671 -2.39 9.83 -31.46
C LYS A 671 -1.42 10.50 -30.46
N PRO A 672 -1.55 11.80 -30.11
CA PRO A 672 -0.64 12.43 -29.16
C PRO A 672 -0.69 11.81 -27.77
N PHE A 673 -1.87 11.45 -27.25
CA PHE A 673 -1.97 10.81 -25.93
C PHE A 673 -1.34 9.42 -25.91
N HIS A 674 -1.50 8.64 -26.99
CA HIS A 674 -0.83 7.35 -27.12
C HIS A 674 0.69 7.52 -27.20
N ALA A 675 1.20 8.44 -28.03
CA ALA A 675 2.62 8.70 -28.16
C ALA A 675 3.27 9.16 -26.84
N GLU A 676 2.60 10.03 -26.07
CA GLU A 676 3.05 10.42 -24.73
C GLU A 676 3.04 9.24 -23.75
N ALA A 677 2.05 8.34 -23.83
CA ALA A 677 2.02 7.13 -23.01
C ALA A 677 3.23 6.24 -23.30
N VAL A 678 3.49 5.96 -24.59
CA VAL A 678 4.64 5.15 -25.03
C VAL A 678 5.96 5.74 -24.55
N ALA A 679 6.16 7.06 -24.68
CA ALA A 679 7.38 7.72 -24.21
C ALA A 679 7.62 7.49 -22.71
N HIS A 680 6.58 7.62 -21.87
CA HIS A 680 6.70 7.33 -20.44
C HIS A 680 6.95 5.84 -20.14
N PHE A 681 6.39 4.89 -20.91
CA PHE A 681 6.74 3.48 -20.75
C PHE A 681 8.16 3.16 -21.18
N GLN A 682 8.71 3.87 -22.17
CA GLN A 682 10.13 3.79 -22.54
C GLN A 682 11.03 4.29 -21.40
N ASP A 683 10.67 5.42 -20.76
CA ASP A 683 11.37 5.90 -19.58
C ASP A 683 11.27 4.90 -18.42
N ALA A 684 10.09 4.33 -18.17
CA ALA A 684 9.90 3.29 -17.14
C ALA A 684 10.80 2.06 -17.36
N VAL A 685 10.99 1.62 -18.61
CA VAL A 685 11.95 0.54 -18.95
C VAL A 685 13.37 0.92 -18.52
N GLU A 686 13.80 2.16 -18.80
CA GLU A 686 15.14 2.62 -18.42
C GLU A 686 15.30 2.75 -16.90
N GLU A 687 14.30 3.28 -16.19
CA GLU A 687 14.31 3.35 -14.73
C GLU A 687 14.39 1.96 -14.10
N TRP A 688 13.63 0.98 -14.60
CA TRP A 688 13.73 -0.40 -14.12
C TRP A 688 15.08 -1.03 -14.47
N ARG A 689 15.67 -0.70 -15.63
CA ARG A 689 17.02 -1.15 -16.00
C ARG A 689 18.06 -0.62 -15.01
N GLN A 690 17.94 0.63 -14.57
CA GLN A 690 18.80 1.21 -13.54
C GLN A 690 18.58 0.56 -12.17
N TYR A 691 17.33 0.33 -11.78
CA TYR A 691 16.97 -0.43 -10.58
C TYR A 691 17.64 -1.81 -10.55
N ALA A 692 17.46 -2.58 -11.63
CA ALA A 692 18.06 -3.90 -11.82
C ALA A 692 19.61 -3.85 -11.79
N ARG A 693 20.21 -2.82 -12.38
CA ARG A 693 21.67 -2.62 -12.41
C ARG A 693 22.25 -2.45 -11.00
N VAL A 694 21.58 -1.69 -10.13
CA VAL A 694 22.03 -1.46 -8.75
C VAL A 694 21.89 -2.72 -7.90
N LEU A 695 20.77 -3.45 -8.03
CA LEU A 695 20.49 -4.63 -7.20
C LEU A 695 21.30 -5.88 -7.61
N THR A 696 21.56 -6.05 -8.90
CA THR A 696 22.25 -7.23 -9.45
C THR A 696 23.58 -7.57 -8.74
N PRO A 697 24.51 -6.64 -8.49
CA PRO A 697 25.75 -6.96 -7.78
C PRO A 697 25.54 -7.20 -6.27
N GLN A 698 24.45 -6.70 -5.68
CA GLN A 698 24.26 -6.70 -4.23
C GLN A 698 23.47 -7.90 -3.70
N TYR A 699 22.43 -8.33 -4.42
CA TYR A 699 21.51 -9.35 -3.94
C TYR A 699 21.36 -10.54 -4.90
N LYS A 700 21.03 -11.69 -4.32
CA LYS A 700 20.54 -12.88 -5.02
C LYS A 700 19.02 -12.76 -5.17
N THR A 701 18.48 -13.34 -6.24
CA THR A 701 17.04 -13.52 -6.41
C THR A 701 16.51 -14.47 -5.35
N GLN A 702 15.29 -14.25 -4.87
CA GLN A 702 14.63 -15.14 -3.90
C GLN A 702 13.13 -15.28 -4.17
N LEU A 703 12.57 -16.40 -3.75
CA LEU A 703 11.12 -16.62 -3.72
C LEU A 703 10.53 -16.03 -2.44
N LEU A 704 9.57 -15.10 -2.60
CA LEU A 704 8.73 -14.61 -1.51
C LEU A 704 7.49 -15.49 -1.40
N ALA A 705 7.16 -15.97 -0.20
CA ALA A 705 6.14 -17.00 0.02
C ALA A 705 4.72 -16.61 -0.45
N ARG A 706 4.37 -15.32 -0.43
CA ARG A 706 2.99 -14.85 -0.68
C ARG A 706 2.75 -14.35 -2.10
N THR A 707 3.79 -13.76 -2.68
CA THR A 707 3.79 -13.12 -4.00
C THR A 707 4.51 -14.01 -5.00
N HIS A 708 5.62 -13.55 -5.60
CA HIS A 708 6.39 -14.30 -6.57
C HIS A 708 7.90 -14.13 -6.30
N PHE A 709 8.74 -14.61 -7.22
CA PHE A 709 10.17 -14.30 -7.24
C PHE A 709 10.43 -12.79 -7.24
N LEU A 710 11.29 -12.36 -6.31
CA LEU A 710 11.96 -11.08 -6.37
C LEU A 710 13.18 -11.23 -7.30
N ASP A 711 12.93 -11.09 -8.60
CA ASP A 711 13.95 -11.15 -9.67
C ASP A 711 13.80 -9.95 -10.61
N TRP A 712 14.53 -8.89 -10.30
CA TRP A 712 14.50 -7.63 -11.06
C TRP A 712 14.98 -7.78 -12.52
N ASN A 713 15.83 -8.78 -12.83
CA ASN A 713 16.30 -9.00 -14.20
C ASN A 713 15.26 -9.75 -15.03
N ALA A 714 14.53 -10.70 -14.43
CA ALA A 714 13.37 -11.31 -15.07
C ALA A 714 12.24 -10.29 -15.25
N THR A 715 11.93 -9.50 -14.22
CA THR A 715 10.91 -8.45 -14.29
C THR A 715 11.23 -7.40 -15.36
N LEU A 716 12.50 -7.05 -15.59
CA LEU A 716 12.87 -6.12 -16.66
C LEU A 716 12.32 -6.56 -18.02
N LYS A 717 12.34 -7.88 -18.31
CA LYS A 717 11.78 -8.41 -19.56
C LYS A 717 10.26 -8.24 -19.62
N GLU A 718 9.57 -8.36 -18.48
CA GLU A 718 8.13 -8.11 -18.41
C GLU A 718 7.78 -6.63 -18.57
N VAL A 719 8.62 -5.73 -18.06
CA VAL A 719 8.49 -4.28 -18.30
C VAL A 719 8.71 -3.94 -19.78
N GLU A 720 9.70 -4.57 -20.44
CA GLU A 720 9.93 -4.44 -21.89
C GLU A 720 8.73 -5.01 -22.69
N ASN A 721 8.16 -6.14 -22.26
CA ASN A 721 6.95 -6.71 -22.87
C ASN A 721 5.73 -5.81 -22.68
N GLU A 722 5.60 -5.14 -21.53
CA GLU A 722 4.53 -4.17 -21.27
C GLU A 722 4.62 -2.98 -22.22
N LEU A 723 5.82 -2.41 -22.42
CA LEU A 723 6.02 -1.37 -23.42
C LEU A 723 5.56 -1.82 -24.81
N ALA A 724 5.98 -3.00 -25.26
CA ALA A 724 5.58 -3.53 -26.57
C ALA A 724 4.06 -3.68 -26.70
N LYS A 725 3.37 -4.09 -25.62
CA LYS A 725 1.89 -4.15 -25.59
C LYS A 725 1.29 -2.75 -25.73
N VAL A 726 1.80 -1.76 -24.99
CA VAL A 726 1.32 -0.38 -25.07
C VAL A 726 1.58 0.22 -26.46
N GLU A 727 2.74 -0.04 -27.06
CA GLU A 727 3.05 0.38 -28.43
C GLU A 727 2.03 -0.18 -29.43
N SER A 728 1.71 -1.47 -29.34
CA SER A 728 0.73 -2.11 -30.23
C SER A 728 -0.70 -1.56 -30.09
N GLU A 729 -1.06 -0.97 -28.93
CA GLU A 729 -2.38 -0.32 -28.76
C GLU A 729 -2.54 0.95 -29.61
N GLY A 730 -1.49 1.42 -30.28
CA GLY A 730 -1.54 2.55 -31.20
C GLY A 730 -1.09 2.20 -32.60
N ASP A 731 -1.20 0.94 -33.01
CA ASP A 731 -1.18 0.56 -34.42
C ASP A 731 -2.49 1.06 -35.06
N PHE A 732 -2.50 2.33 -35.49
CA PHE A 732 -3.69 2.94 -36.09
C PHE A 732 -3.95 2.35 -37.49
N PRO A 733 -5.21 2.04 -37.83
CA PRO A 733 -5.53 1.62 -39.18
C PRO A 733 -5.17 2.71 -40.19
N GLU A 734 -4.65 2.31 -41.35
CA GLU A 734 -4.51 3.20 -42.49
C GLU A 734 -5.87 3.36 -43.16
N VAL A 735 -6.26 4.59 -43.49
CA VAL A 735 -7.52 4.90 -44.18
C VAL A 735 -7.22 5.85 -45.32
N GLN A 736 -7.63 5.47 -46.53
CA GLN A 736 -7.41 6.23 -47.75
C GLN A 736 -8.67 6.29 -48.63
N PHE A 737 -9.13 7.49 -48.97
CA PHE A 737 -10.06 7.68 -50.09
C PHE A 737 -9.32 7.42 -51.42
N THR A 738 -9.77 6.41 -52.17
CA THR A 738 -9.29 6.14 -53.52
C THR A 738 -10.16 6.82 -54.58
N ASN A 739 -11.42 7.11 -54.24
CA ASN A 739 -12.32 7.90 -55.06
C ASN A 739 -13.44 8.50 -54.19
N PRO A 740 -13.82 9.78 -54.32
CA PRO A 740 -13.08 10.85 -54.99
C PRO A 740 -11.79 11.20 -54.23
N THR A 741 -10.87 11.93 -54.87
CA THR A 741 -9.71 12.52 -54.18
C THR A 741 -10.07 13.84 -53.52
N ASP A 742 -9.27 14.27 -52.54
CA ASP A 742 -9.42 15.60 -51.95
C ASP A 742 -9.35 16.71 -53.02
N GLY A 743 -10.27 17.67 -52.94
CA GLY A 743 -10.46 18.75 -53.91
C GLY A 743 -11.18 18.37 -55.20
N ALA A 744 -11.71 17.14 -55.35
CA ALA A 744 -12.38 16.72 -56.57
C ALA A 744 -13.56 17.63 -56.95
N GLN A 745 -13.71 17.90 -58.26
CA GLN A 745 -14.78 18.72 -58.84
C GLN A 745 -15.77 17.83 -59.58
N LEU A 746 -17.05 17.92 -59.22
CA LEU A 746 -18.14 17.11 -59.76
C LEU A 746 -19.20 18.02 -60.40
N ALA A 747 -19.94 17.51 -61.39
CA ALA A 747 -21.03 18.25 -62.00
C ALA A 747 -22.25 18.32 -61.05
N ALA A 748 -23.04 19.40 -61.12
CA ALA A 748 -24.28 19.50 -60.33
C ALA A 748 -25.23 18.32 -60.62
N ASN A 749 -25.91 17.82 -59.59
CA ASN A 749 -26.79 16.65 -59.64
C ASN A 749 -26.08 15.33 -60.00
N SER A 750 -24.76 15.23 -59.84
CA SER A 750 -24.05 13.96 -60.01
C SER A 750 -24.32 13.02 -58.83
N ASP A 751 -24.52 11.73 -59.12
CA ASP A 751 -24.44 10.67 -58.11
C ASP A 751 -22.97 10.47 -57.71
N LEU A 752 -22.72 10.40 -56.40
CA LEU A 752 -21.39 10.20 -55.85
C LEU A 752 -21.13 8.72 -55.60
N ARG A 753 -20.02 8.23 -56.13
CA ARG A 753 -19.43 6.95 -55.74
C ARG A 753 -18.20 7.23 -54.87
N VAL A 754 -18.21 6.69 -53.66
CA VAL A 754 -17.11 6.80 -52.70
C VAL A 754 -16.45 5.45 -52.56
N GLU A 755 -15.13 5.39 -52.71
CA GLU A 755 -14.30 4.22 -52.50
C GLU A 755 -13.21 4.56 -51.49
N VAL A 756 -13.12 3.74 -50.45
CA VAL A 756 -12.16 3.85 -49.35
C VAL A 756 -11.41 2.54 -49.24
N GLN A 757 -10.10 2.62 -49.06
CA GLN A 757 -9.28 1.50 -48.62
C GLN A 757 -8.95 1.70 -47.15
N ALA A 758 -9.04 0.62 -46.38
CA ALA A 758 -8.57 0.60 -45.01
C ALA A 758 -7.78 -0.68 -44.76
N SER A 759 -6.66 -0.56 -44.07
CA SER A 759 -5.78 -1.69 -43.73
C SER A 759 -5.19 -1.52 -42.35
N ASP A 760 -5.08 -2.64 -41.65
CA ASP A 760 -4.45 -2.72 -40.35
C ASP A 760 -3.84 -4.11 -40.18
N ARG A 761 -2.78 -4.21 -39.36
CA ARG A 761 -2.10 -5.48 -39.08
C ARG A 761 -3.02 -6.49 -38.38
N ASP A 762 -3.85 -6.02 -37.46
CA ASP A 762 -4.79 -6.83 -36.70
C ASP A 762 -6.14 -7.02 -37.45
N GLY A 763 -6.27 -6.34 -38.59
CA GLY A 763 -7.43 -6.38 -39.46
C GLY A 763 -8.45 -5.28 -39.14
N ILE A 764 -9.30 -4.99 -40.12
CA ILE A 764 -10.33 -3.96 -40.00
C ILE A 764 -11.64 -4.59 -39.51
N LYS A 765 -12.15 -4.07 -38.40
CA LYS A 765 -13.44 -4.47 -37.81
C LYS A 765 -14.61 -3.76 -38.50
N GLU A 766 -14.47 -2.47 -38.78
CA GLU A 766 -15.54 -1.66 -39.37
C GLU A 766 -14.98 -0.44 -40.11
N VAL A 767 -15.59 -0.04 -41.22
CA VAL A 767 -15.37 1.28 -41.84
C VAL A 767 -16.69 2.03 -41.94
N LYS A 768 -16.72 3.22 -41.34
CA LYS A 768 -17.84 4.15 -41.36
C LYS A 768 -17.57 5.27 -42.35
N LEU A 769 -18.56 5.60 -43.17
CA LEU A 769 -18.50 6.74 -44.08
C LEU A 769 -19.49 7.82 -43.63
N TYR A 770 -19.02 9.07 -43.57
CA TYR A 770 -19.81 10.24 -43.24
C TYR A 770 -19.81 11.22 -44.41
N LEU A 771 -20.95 11.87 -44.63
CA LEU A 771 -21.09 13.02 -45.53
C LEU A 771 -21.63 14.21 -44.73
N ASN A 772 -20.87 15.30 -44.69
CA ASN A 772 -21.18 16.53 -43.94
C ASN A 772 -21.52 16.24 -42.45
N GLY A 773 -20.82 15.28 -41.84
CA GLY A 773 -21.03 14.85 -40.46
C GLY A 773 -22.15 13.81 -40.24
N LEU A 774 -22.92 13.45 -41.28
CA LEU A 774 -23.98 12.44 -41.19
C LEU A 774 -23.43 11.05 -41.52
N LEU A 775 -23.58 10.06 -40.63
CA LEU A 775 -23.16 8.67 -40.88
C LEU A 775 -24.02 8.06 -41.99
N LEU A 776 -23.42 7.73 -43.13
CA LEU A 776 -24.09 7.06 -44.25
C LEU A 776 -24.32 5.60 -43.93
N ASP A 777 -23.23 4.87 -43.76
CA ASP A 777 -23.25 3.45 -43.53
C ASP A 777 -22.00 3.03 -42.77
N ALA A 778 -22.07 1.86 -42.15
CA ALA A 778 -21.00 1.24 -41.40
C ALA A 778 -20.80 -0.20 -41.91
N ASP A 779 -19.79 -0.40 -42.75
CA ASP A 779 -19.49 -1.73 -43.27
C ASP A 779 -18.59 -2.48 -42.30
N LYS A 780 -19.17 -3.48 -41.63
CA LYS A 780 -18.53 -4.36 -40.65
C LYS A 780 -17.85 -5.59 -41.27
N LYS A 781 -17.87 -5.72 -42.60
CA LYS A 781 -17.23 -6.83 -43.30
C LYS A 781 -15.87 -6.39 -43.80
N ALA A 782 -14.80 -7.04 -43.34
CA ALA A 782 -13.46 -6.79 -43.82
C ALA A 782 -13.36 -7.00 -45.34
N ARG A 783 -12.86 -5.98 -46.05
CA ARG A 783 -12.71 -5.98 -47.52
C ARG A 783 -11.42 -5.25 -47.92
N PRO A 784 -10.83 -5.58 -49.08
CA PRO A 784 -9.69 -4.83 -49.62
C PRO A 784 -10.07 -3.40 -50.06
N ALA A 785 -11.35 -3.15 -50.37
CA ALA A 785 -11.89 -1.84 -50.65
C ALA A 785 -13.37 -1.78 -50.26
N TYR A 786 -13.78 -0.64 -49.72
CA TYR A 786 -15.15 -0.33 -49.31
C TYR A 786 -15.71 0.67 -50.30
N ALA A 787 -16.93 0.43 -50.79
CA ALA A 787 -17.53 1.24 -51.82
C ALA A 787 -18.98 1.58 -51.49
N TRP A 788 -19.31 2.86 -51.53
CA TRP A 788 -20.65 3.42 -51.35
C TRP A 788 -21.05 4.19 -52.60
N SER A 789 -22.33 4.20 -52.91
CA SER A 789 -22.90 4.96 -54.03
C SER A 789 -24.36 5.30 -53.74
N GLY A 790 -25.04 5.99 -54.66
CA GLY A 790 -26.49 6.19 -54.56
C GLY A 790 -27.28 4.88 -54.34
N SER A 791 -26.77 3.74 -54.79
CA SER A 791 -27.42 2.44 -54.54
C SER A 791 -27.33 1.96 -53.10
N SER A 792 -26.35 2.43 -52.33
CA SER A 792 -26.17 2.07 -50.91
C SER A 792 -26.78 3.11 -49.96
N ASP A 793 -26.79 4.39 -50.33
CA ASP A 793 -27.37 5.47 -49.53
C ASP A 793 -27.90 6.60 -50.43
N ASP A 794 -29.14 7.05 -50.18
CA ASP A 794 -29.79 8.07 -50.97
C ASP A 794 -29.12 9.46 -50.88
N LEU A 795 -28.38 9.77 -49.80
CA LEU A 795 -27.64 11.03 -49.70
C LEU A 795 -26.46 11.13 -50.68
N LEU A 796 -26.10 10.03 -51.32
CA LEU A 796 -25.09 10.01 -52.39
C LEU A 796 -25.72 10.22 -53.79
N LYS A 797 -27.05 10.34 -53.91
CA LYS A 797 -27.72 10.64 -55.19
C LYS A 797 -27.86 12.14 -55.40
N GLY A 798 -27.63 12.58 -56.64
CA GLY A 798 -27.96 13.93 -57.08
C GLY A 798 -27.42 15.03 -56.16
N LEU A 799 -26.12 15.01 -55.86
CA LEU A 799 -25.52 15.99 -54.94
C LEU A 799 -25.83 17.42 -55.38
N LYS A 800 -26.24 18.23 -54.40
CA LYS A 800 -26.50 19.66 -54.60
C LYS A 800 -25.20 20.40 -54.91
N THR A 801 -25.31 21.55 -55.59
CA THR A 801 -24.15 22.42 -55.83
C THR A 801 -23.62 22.97 -54.51
N GLY A 802 -22.31 22.85 -54.27
CA GLY A 802 -21.66 23.28 -53.02
C GLY A 802 -20.38 22.51 -52.71
N VAL A 803 -19.74 22.86 -51.59
CA VAL A 803 -18.62 22.08 -51.02
C VAL A 803 -19.21 20.99 -50.14
N HIS A 804 -18.65 19.78 -50.16
CA HIS A 804 -19.06 18.69 -49.27
C HIS A 804 -17.84 18.10 -48.58
N GLN A 805 -17.99 17.74 -47.32
CA GLN A 805 -16.99 17.04 -46.52
C GLN A 805 -17.33 15.55 -46.47
N LEU A 806 -16.40 14.71 -46.88
CA LEU A 806 -16.46 13.28 -46.63
C LEU A 806 -15.50 12.95 -45.51
N ALA A 807 -15.92 12.05 -44.62
CA ALA A 807 -15.03 11.46 -43.63
C ALA A 807 -15.18 9.94 -43.63
N ALA A 808 -14.06 9.23 -43.63
CA ALA A 808 -14.02 7.80 -43.42
C ALA A 808 -13.35 7.52 -42.08
N VAL A 809 -13.99 6.69 -41.25
CA VAL A 809 -13.44 6.23 -39.98
C VAL A 809 -13.30 4.72 -40.04
N ALA A 810 -12.08 4.20 -39.98
CA ALA A 810 -11.85 2.77 -39.81
C ALA A 810 -11.56 2.47 -38.34
N GLU A 811 -12.18 1.40 -37.84
CA GLU A 811 -11.90 0.79 -36.55
C GLU A 811 -11.26 -0.58 -36.80
N ASP A 812 -10.13 -0.85 -36.16
CA ASP A 812 -9.45 -2.14 -36.21
C ASP A 812 -10.10 -3.17 -35.25
N MET A 813 -9.53 -4.37 -35.19
CA MET A 813 -10.00 -5.43 -34.29
C MET A 813 -9.72 -5.16 -32.80
N THR A 814 -8.80 -4.23 -32.48
CA THR A 814 -8.43 -3.86 -31.11
C THR A 814 -9.25 -2.68 -30.56
N GLY A 815 -10.01 -2.00 -31.44
CA GLY A 815 -10.85 -0.84 -31.14
C GLY A 815 -10.18 0.52 -31.37
N VAL A 816 -8.98 0.54 -31.95
CA VAL A 816 -8.26 1.76 -32.38
C VAL A 816 -8.89 2.29 -33.65
N LYS A 817 -8.99 3.62 -33.76
CA LYS A 817 -9.68 4.29 -34.85
C LYS A 817 -8.80 5.29 -35.56
N ALA A 818 -8.85 5.25 -36.89
CA ALA A 818 -8.29 6.31 -37.72
C ALA A 818 -9.36 6.97 -38.56
N ARG A 819 -9.25 8.29 -38.69
CA ARG A 819 -10.15 9.12 -39.46
C ARG A 819 -9.39 9.82 -40.57
N GLN A 820 -9.91 9.72 -41.79
CA GLN A 820 -9.49 10.56 -42.90
C GLN A 820 -10.67 11.41 -43.36
N GLU A 821 -10.38 12.66 -43.75
CA GLU A 821 -11.37 13.56 -44.30
C GLU A 821 -10.87 14.16 -45.61
N ILE A 822 -11.78 14.28 -46.57
CA ILE A 822 -11.55 14.98 -47.83
C ILE A 822 -12.70 15.95 -48.10
N GLN A 823 -12.43 16.97 -48.88
CA GLN A 823 -13.43 17.90 -49.37
C GLN A 823 -13.61 17.72 -50.88
N ILE A 824 -14.86 17.78 -51.32
CA ILE A 824 -15.20 17.76 -52.75
C ILE A 824 -16.10 18.95 -53.07
N SER A 825 -16.12 19.35 -54.32
CA SER A 825 -16.93 20.46 -54.81
C SER A 825 -17.85 19.97 -55.91
N VAL A 826 -19.09 20.41 -55.87
CA VAL A 826 -20.14 20.03 -56.83
C VAL A 826 -20.65 21.31 -57.51
N GLY A 827 -20.56 21.40 -58.84
CA GLY A 827 -20.93 22.58 -59.63
C GLY A 827 -19.88 23.71 -59.65
N ASP A 828 -20.23 24.88 -60.22
CA ASP A 828 -19.34 26.06 -60.32
C ASP A 828 -19.30 26.84 -58.99
N VAL A 829 -18.48 26.38 -58.05
CA VAL A 829 -18.38 26.93 -56.69
C VAL A 829 -17.88 28.39 -56.70
N ALA A 830 -17.10 28.80 -57.72
CA ALA A 830 -16.56 30.16 -57.86
C ALA A 830 -17.63 31.23 -58.18
N LYS A 831 -18.82 30.84 -58.67
CA LYS A 831 -19.94 31.76 -58.96
C LYS A 831 -21.04 31.79 -57.91
N ASN A 832 -21.04 30.86 -56.96
CA ASN A 832 -22.09 30.67 -55.96
C ASN A 832 -21.54 30.74 -54.54
N ALA A 833 -20.78 31.81 -54.22
CA ALA A 833 -20.26 32.04 -52.86
C ALA A 833 -21.38 32.17 -51.79
N GLU A 834 -22.62 32.42 -52.20
CA GLU A 834 -23.79 32.49 -51.32
C GLU A 834 -24.48 31.13 -51.07
N ALA A 835 -24.16 30.08 -51.82
CA ALA A 835 -24.69 28.73 -51.60
C ALA A 835 -23.74 27.92 -50.73
N ASN A 836 -23.45 28.44 -49.53
CA ASN A 836 -22.79 27.66 -48.51
C ASN A 836 -23.86 26.72 -47.94
N TRP A 837 -23.77 25.42 -48.24
CA TRP A 837 -24.58 24.38 -47.60
C TRP A 837 -24.55 24.46 -46.05
N LYS A 838 -23.59 25.21 -45.48
CA LYS A 838 -23.49 25.62 -44.06
C LYS A 838 -24.80 26.16 -43.46
N ASP A 839 -25.74 26.64 -44.28
CA ASP A 839 -27.03 27.17 -43.81
C ASP A 839 -28.21 26.17 -43.90
N GLU A 840 -28.01 24.96 -44.45
CA GLU A 840 -29.04 23.90 -44.51
C GLU A 840 -28.94 22.95 -43.30
N ILE A 841 -29.69 23.24 -42.23
CA ILE A 841 -29.85 22.33 -41.09
C ILE A 841 -30.83 21.22 -41.47
N HIS A 842 -30.33 20.01 -41.76
CA HIS A 842 -31.17 18.89 -42.19
C HIS A 842 -31.58 17.90 -41.10
N GLN A 843 -30.85 17.75 -39.99
CA GLN A 843 -31.20 16.77 -38.93
C GLN A 843 -30.75 17.18 -37.52
N VAL A 844 -31.50 16.71 -36.51
CA VAL A 844 -31.09 16.73 -35.09
C VAL A 844 -30.30 15.46 -34.81
N LEU A 845 -29.02 15.59 -34.48
CA LEU A 845 -28.15 14.47 -34.12
C LEU A 845 -28.30 14.16 -32.62
N LEU A 846 -28.67 12.92 -32.28
CA LEU A 846 -28.83 12.47 -30.89
C LEU A 846 -27.58 11.77 -30.34
N LYS A 847 -26.75 11.20 -31.22
CA LYS A 847 -25.44 10.55 -30.97
C LYS A 847 -24.54 10.74 -32.20
N ASP A 848 -23.29 10.26 -32.13
CA ASP A 848 -22.29 10.36 -33.19
C ASP A 848 -22.80 9.83 -34.55
N GLY A 849 -23.13 10.76 -35.45
CA GLY A 849 -23.57 10.51 -36.82
C GLY A 849 -25.00 9.95 -36.99
N ASP A 850 -25.75 9.71 -35.91
CA ASP A 850 -27.09 9.09 -35.96
C ASP A 850 -28.08 9.94 -36.77
N ARG A 851 -28.76 9.29 -37.73
CA ARG A 851 -29.81 9.91 -38.55
C ARG A 851 -31.18 9.63 -37.99
N MET A 852 -32.05 10.64 -37.98
CA MET A 852 -33.48 10.40 -37.80
C MET A 852 -34.11 10.10 -39.17
N MET A 853 -34.57 8.86 -39.34
CA MET A 853 -35.26 8.45 -40.55
C MET A 853 -36.75 8.76 -40.44
N ALA A 854 -37.39 8.81 -41.60
CA ALA A 854 -38.79 9.06 -41.66
C ALA A 854 -39.54 7.83 -41.07
N GLY A 855 -39.95 7.86 -39.79
CA GLY A 855 -40.74 6.77 -39.15
C GLY A 855 -40.29 6.54 -37.70
N ASP A 856 -38.99 6.73 -37.49
CA ASP A 856 -38.30 7.29 -36.34
C ASP A 856 -39.18 7.64 -35.14
N ARG A 857 -39.41 6.72 -34.20
CA ARG A 857 -40.07 7.02 -32.92
C ARG A 857 -39.15 6.65 -31.76
N ILE A 858 -38.40 7.65 -31.29
CA ILE A 858 -37.55 7.51 -30.10
C ILE A 858 -38.34 8.07 -28.92
N ASP A 859 -38.77 7.19 -28.01
CA ASP A 859 -39.27 7.61 -26.71
C ASP A 859 -38.07 8.04 -25.87
N LEU A 860 -37.83 9.35 -25.87
CA LEU A 860 -36.81 9.94 -25.00
C LEU A 860 -37.25 9.69 -23.55
N PRO A 861 -36.43 9.02 -22.70
CA PRO A 861 -36.80 8.77 -21.32
C PRO A 861 -36.96 10.13 -20.64
N ARG A 862 -38.23 10.49 -20.38
CA ARG A 862 -38.69 11.65 -19.62
C ARG A 862 -37.70 12.83 -19.67
N LEU A 863 -37.72 13.58 -20.78
CA LEU A 863 -37.14 14.92 -20.84
C LEU A 863 -37.90 15.83 -19.87
N GLU A 864 -37.59 15.74 -18.58
CA GLU A 864 -37.95 16.78 -17.60
C GLU A 864 -36.94 17.93 -17.75
N CYS A 865 -36.87 18.54 -18.94
CA CYS A 865 -36.18 19.81 -19.06
C CYS A 865 -37.09 20.90 -18.47
N LYS A 866 -36.58 21.63 -17.48
CA LYS A 866 -37.32 22.74 -16.89
C LYS A 866 -37.19 23.94 -17.83
N VAL A 867 -38.22 24.18 -18.60
CA VAL A 867 -38.31 25.36 -19.46
C VAL A 867 -38.70 26.55 -18.58
N MET A 868 -37.80 27.52 -18.42
CA MET A 868 -38.13 28.78 -17.74
C MET A 868 -37.90 29.94 -18.68
N PHE A 869 -38.89 30.83 -18.73
CA PHE A 869 -38.69 32.16 -19.26
C PHE A 869 -38.11 33.04 -18.16
N ASN A 870 -36.96 33.65 -18.39
CA ASN A 870 -36.47 34.64 -17.43
C ASN A 870 -37.31 35.94 -17.52
N THR A 871 -37.10 36.88 -16.61
CA THR A 871 -37.85 38.15 -16.53
C THR A 871 -37.73 39.05 -17.77
N SER A 872 -36.87 38.70 -18.72
CA SER A 872 -36.75 39.37 -20.04
C SER A 872 -37.44 38.62 -21.19
N GLY A 873 -38.19 37.55 -20.92
CA GLY A 873 -38.90 36.76 -21.93
C GLY A 873 -38.01 35.78 -22.72
N LYS A 874 -36.77 35.54 -22.28
CA LYS A 874 -35.86 34.57 -22.92
C LYS A 874 -36.23 33.16 -22.51
N LEU A 875 -36.41 32.27 -23.49
CA LEU A 875 -36.49 30.83 -23.28
C LEU A 875 -35.12 30.32 -22.83
N VAL A 876 -35.00 29.84 -21.60
CA VAL A 876 -33.80 29.15 -21.12
C VAL A 876 -34.12 27.67 -21.01
N VAL A 877 -33.50 26.86 -21.87
CA VAL A 877 -33.51 25.39 -21.77
C VAL A 877 -32.28 25.00 -20.96
N ILE A 878 -32.48 24.62 -19.71
CA ILE A 878 -31.41 24.06 -18.87
C ILE A 878 -31.60 22.55 -18.86
N ASP A 879 -30.68 21.83 -19.51
CA ASP A 879 -30.51 20.38 -19.31
C ASP A 879 -29.17 20.14 -18.60
N GLN A 880 -29.18 19.21 -17.65
CA GLN A 880 -27.99 18.77 -16.93
C GLN A 880 -27.38 17.48 -17.50
N ASN A 881 -27.96 16.76 -18.48
CA ASN A 881 -27.37 15.47 -18.87
C ASN A 881 -27.65 14.85 -20.27
N THR A 882 -28.23 15.50 -21.27
CA THR A 882 -28.33 14.90 -22.61
C THR A 882 -28.20 15.94 -23.74
N GLY A 883 -27.12 15.82 -24.52
CA GLY A 883 -26.75 16.78 -25.56
C GLY A 883 -27.82 17.03 -26.62
N LEU A 884 -28.29 18.26 -26.69
CA LEU A 884 -28.77 18.89 -27.91
C LEU A 884 -27.69 19.88 -28.35
N LEU A 885 -26.73 19.41 -29.14
CA LEU A 885 -25.70 20.26 -29.76
C LEU A 885 -26.14 20.62 -31.17
N TRP A 886 -26.23 21.91 -31.46
CA TRP A 886 -26.29 22.43 -32.82
C TRP A 886 -24.83 22.63 -33.26
N GLY A 887 -24.26 21.66 -33.98
CA GLY A 887 -22.87 21.74 -34.45
C GLY A 887 -22.80 22.05 -35.95
N SER A 888 -22.09 23.11 -36.35
CA SER A 888 -21.62 23.30 -37.73
C SER A 888 -20.17 22.83 -37.83
N PHE A 889 -19.84 21.96 -38.77
CA PHE A 889 -18.46 21.52 -38.99
C PHE A 889 -17.84 22.30 -40.16
N SER A 890 -16.85 23.14 -39.87
CA SER A 890 -16.03 23.88 -40.85
C SER A 890 -14.56 23.75 -40.46
N LYS A 891 -13.68 23.49 -41.43
CA LYS A 891 -12.22 23.34 -41.25
C LYS A 891 -11.48 24.68 -41.06
N ASP A 892 -12.21 25.81 -41.09
CA ASP A 892 -11.66 27.17 -41.18
C ASP A 892 -12.10 28.14 -40.06
N GLU A 893 -12.66 27.69 -38.93
CA GLU A 893 -13.08 28.64 -37.89
C GLU A 893 -12.35 28.47 -36.55
N ASP A 894 -11.58 29.52 -36.21
CA ASP A 894 -11.21 29.87 -34.84
C ASP A 894 -12.48 29.98 -33.96
N ASP A 895 -12.61 29.09 -32.98
CA ASP A 895 -13.21 29.24 -31.63
C ASP A 895 -14.54 30.03 -31.40
N LEU A 896 -15.46 30.16 -32.37
CA LEU A 896 -16.73 30.89 -32.14
C LEU A 896 -17.98 29.99 -31.99
N SER A 897 -18.74 30.23 -30.93
CA SER A 897 -19.96 29.48 -30.52
C SER A 897 -21.24 29.91 -31.27
N HIS A 898 -22.17 28.97 -31.45
CA HIS A 898 -23.49 29.17 -32.07
C HIS A 898 -24.58 29.44 -31.02
N PHE A 899 -25.52 30.36 -31.31
CA PHE A 899 -26.57 30.75 -30.37
C PHE A 899 -27.96 30.80 -31.03
N ALA A 900 -29.01 30.54 -30.25
CA ALA A 900 -30.40 30.68 -30.68
C ALA A 900 -31.17 31.53 -29.67
N GLU A 901 -31.98 32.47 -30.15
CA GLU A 901 -32.86 33.26 -29.30
C GLU A 901 -34.24 33.44 -29.95
N PHE A 902 -35.26 33.59 -29.10
CA PHE A 902 -36.58 34.02 -29.54
C PHE A 902 -36.67 35.53 -29.35
N LYS A 903 -36.73 36.29 -30.45
CA LYS A 903 -36.73 37.75 -30.43
C LYS A 903 -37.76 38.29 -31.41
N ASN A 904 -38.58 39.24 -30.95
CA ASN A 904 -39.66 39.85 -31.73
C ASN A 904 -40.63 38.84 -32.36
N GLY A 905 -40.94 37.74 -31.67
CA GLY A 905 -41.89 36.75 -32.20
C GLY A 905 -41.32 35.85 -33.29
N GLN A 906 -40.00 35.85 -33.47
CA GLN A 906 -39.29 34.99 -34.40
C GLN A 906 -38.23 34.17 -33.65
N PHE A 907 -38.10 32.90 -34.00
CA PHE A 907 -36.93 32.11 -33.60
C PHE A 907 -35.79 32.43 -34.54
N VAL A 908 -34.65 32.87 -33.98
CA VAL A 908 -33.49 33.32 -34.73
C VAL A 908 -32.24 32.60 -34.24
N THR A 909 -31.43 32.10 -35.16
CA THR A 909 -30.13 31.49 -34.88
C THR A 909 -29.00 32.37 -35.42
N TRP A 910 -27.87 32.43 -34.71
CA TRP A 910 -26.74 33.31 -35.02
C TRP A 910 -25.40 32.59 -34.88
N ARG A 911 -24.40 33.09 -35.63
CA ARG A 911 -22.97 32.88 -35.36
C ARG A 911 -22.45 34.03 -34.47
N GLY A 912 -21.84 33.71 -33.33
CA GLY A 912 -21.50 34.67 -32.27
C GLY A 912 -22.65 34.92 -31.29
N THR A 913 -22.38 35.61 -30.17
CA THR A 913 -23.38 35.87 -29.13
C THR A 913 -24.50 36.80 -29.61
N PRO A 914 -25.75 36.69 -29.10
CA PRO A 914 -26.84 37.59 -29.48
C PRO A 914 -26.56 39.09 -29.27
N GLU A 915 -25.64 39.42 -28.36
CA GLU A 915 -25.21 40.80 -28.08
C GLU A 915 -24.21 41.36 -29.12
N LYS A 916 -23.53 40.49 -29.87
CA LYS A 916 -22.61 40.81 -30.99
C LYS A 916 -22.74 39.73 -32.09
N PRO A 917 -23.86 39.68 -32.82
CA PRO A 917 -24.05 38.67 -33.85
C PRO A 917 -23.16 38.98 -35.05
N GLU A 918 -22.38 38.00 -35.51
CA GLU A 918 -21.64 38.14 -36.77
C GLU A 918 -22.58 37.98 -37.96
N VAL A 919 -23.41 36.93 -37.95
CA VAL A 919 -24.39 36.62 -39.01
C VAL A 919 -25.64 35.98 -38.40
N ALA A 920 -26.82 36.37 -38.88
CA ALA A 920 -28.08 35.67 -38.61
C ALA A 920 -28.21 34.52 -39.61
N LEU A 921 -28.20 33.29 -39.10
CA LEU A 921 -28.20 32.06 -39.92
C LEU A 921 -29.61 31.71 -40.40
N TRP A 922 -30.64 31.95 -39.56
CA TRP A 922 -32.03 31.68 -39.93
C TRP A 922 -33.04 32.48 -39.07
N LYS A 923 -34.20 32.83 -39.64
CA LYS A 923 -35.32 33.51 -38.95
C LYS A 923 -36.67 32.89 -39.29
N SER A 924 -37.51 32.59 -38.29
CA SER A 924 -38.91 32.16 -38.55
C SER A 924 -39.79 33.33 -39.01
N ARG A 925 -40.96 33.06 -39.64
CA ARG A 925 -41.97 34.11 -39.93
C ARG A 925 -42.57 34.69 -38.63
N GLU A 926 -43.03 35.95 -38.66
CA GLU A 926 -43.53 36.68 -37.47
C GLU A 926 -44.82 36.08 -36.87
N GLN A 927 -44.78 35.90 -35.54
CA GLN A 927 -45.77 35.59 -34.48
C GLN A 927 -46.95 34.61 -34.69
N PRO A 928 -47.08 33.66 -33.75
CA PRO A 928 -48.31 33.37 -33.01
C PRO A 928 -48.36 34.07 -31.62
N GLU A 929 -49.56 34.30 -31.08
CA GLU A 929 -49.85 35.03 -29.83
C GLU A 929 -49.28 34.39 -28.53
N PRO A 930 -49.11 35.16 -27.42
CA PRO A 930 -48.60 34.65 -26.13
C PRO A 930 -49.46 33.54 -25.49
N GLY A 931 -48.83 32.51 -24.91
CA GLY A 931 -49.52 31.42 -24.18
C GLY A 931 -48.61 30.22 -23.85
N ASP A 932 -49.15 29.16 -23.25
CA ASP A 932 -48.43 27.89 -22.98
C ASP A 932 -48.33 27.02 -24.24
N HIS A 933 -47.10 26.81 -24.71
CA HIS A 933 -46.78 26.10 -25.95
C HIS A 933 -46.05 24.79 -25.65
N ARG A 934 -46.35 23.74 -26.41
CA ARG A 934 -45.73 22.41 -26.31
C ARG A 934 -45.21 21.95 -27.67
N LEU A 935 -44.09 21.24 -27.67
CA LEU A 935 -43.47 20.66 -28.86
C LEU A 935 -43.97 19.21 -29.05
N ALA A 936 -44.31 18.83 -30.28
CA ALA A 936 -44.61 17.45 -30.65
C ALA A 936 -44.23 17.18 -32.11
N ILE A 937 -44.26 15.92 -32.54
CA ILE A 937 -44.08 15.53 -33.94
C ILE A 937 -45.38 14.83 -34.39
N THR A 938 -45.91 15.21 -35.55
CA THR A 938 -47.14 14.61 -36.11
C THR A 938 -46.88 13.23 -36.70
N VAL A 939 -47.96 12.46 -36.96
CA VAL A 939 -47.87 11.14 -37.64
C VAL A 939 -47.28 11.26 -39.05
N GLY A 940 -47.40 12.43 -39.69
CA GLY A 940 -46.73 12.79 -40.94
C GLY A 940 -45.31 13.35 -40.77
N LYS A 941 -44.71 13.20 -39.58
CA LYS A 941 -43.31 13.56 -39.26
C LYS A 941 -43.00 15.05 -39.33
N ARG A 942 -44.01 15.88 -39.06
CA ARG A 942 -43.85 17.33 -39.02
C ARG A 942 -43.65 17.76 -37.58
N LEU A 943 -42.61 18.56 -37.30
CA LEU A 943 -42.42 19.18 -35.99
C LEU A 943 -43.53 20.21 -35.79
N ILE A 944 -44.27 20.11 -34.70
CA ILE A 944 -45.33 21.04 -34.33
C ILE A 944 -45.06 21.70 -32.99
N ILE A 945 -45.44 22.97 -32.93
CA ILE A 945 -45.67 23.67 -31.68
C ILE A 945 -47.20 23.79 -31.57
N TYR A 946 -47.76 23.31 -30.47
CA TYR A 946 -49.20 23.34 -30.22
C TYR A 946 -49.50 23.84 -28.81
N ARG A 947 -50.70 24.38 -28.62
CA ARG A 947 -51.25 24.73 -27.30
C ARG A 947 -52.34 23.75 -26.91
N GLU A 948 -52.45 23.43 -25.63
CA GLU A 948 -53.60 22.72 -25.07
C GLU A 948 -54.62 23.75 -24.58
N THR A 949 -55.82 23.74 -25.16
CA THR A 949 -56.97 24.50 -24.65
C THR A 949 -57.86 23.61 -23.78
N GLU A 950 -58.50 24.18 -22.76
CA GLU A 950 -59.42 23.47 -21.87
C GLU A 950 -60.45 22.65 -22.68
N GLY A 951 -60.49 21.34 -22.47
CA GLY A 951 -61.34 20.40 -23.22
C GLY A 951 -60.61 19.42 -24.15
N LYS A 952 -59.28 19.26 -24.05
CA LYS A 952 -58.45 18.30 -24.82
C LYS A 952 -58.35 18.54 -26.34
N LEU A 953 -58.72 19.73 -26.82
CA LEU A 953 -58.42 20.15 -28.19
C LEU A 953 -57.04 20.80 -28.24
N ARG A 954 -56.16 20.26 -29.10
CA ARG A 954 -54.80 20.76 -29.35
C ARG A 954 -54.84 21.69 -30.55
N THR A 955 -54.50 22.97 -30.37
CA THR A 955 -54.36 23.91 -31.51
C THR A 955 -52.90 23.95 -31.93
N VAL A 956 -52.59 23.51 -33.14
CA VAL A 956 -51.25 23.65 -33.71
C VAL A 956 -51.05 25.11 -34.13
N VAL A 957 -50.03 25.75 -33.56
CA VAL A 957 -49.68 27.17 -33.78
C VAL A 957 -48.50 27.33 -34.71
N TRP A 958 -47.67 26.28 -34.84
CA TRP A 958 -46.67 26.18 -35.89
C TRP A 958 -46.46 24.72 -36.25
N MET A 959 -46.24 24.44 -37.54
CA MET A 959 -45.97 23.11 -38.07
C MET A 959 -44.87 23.25 -39.12
N SER A 960 -43.80 22.47 -39.02
CA SER A 960 -42.74 22.41 -40.03
C SER A 960 -43.36 22.07 -41.40
N PRO A 961 -42.76 22.47 -42.53
CA PRO A 961 -43.22 22.03 -43.86
C PRO A 961 -43.37 20.50 -43.94
N GLU A 962 -44.15 20.01 -44.90
CA GLU A 962 -44.15 18.56 -45.17
C GLU A 962 -42.74 18.14 -45.61
N PRO A 963 -42.25 16.97 -45.16
CA PRO A 963 -41.03 16.43 -45.72
C PRO A 963 -41.32 16.11 -47.19
N ASN A 964 -40.64 16.79 -48.11
CA ASN A 964 -40.49 16.29 -49.47
C ASN A 964 -39.54 15.10 -49.47
#